data_AF-A0A5J5VHA8-F1
#
_entry.id   AF-A0A5J5VHA8-F1
#
_cell.length_a   1.000
_cell.length_b   1.000
_cell.length_c   1.000
_cell.angle_alpha   90.00
_cell.angle_beta   90.00
_cell.angle_gamma   90.00
#
_symmetry.space_group_name_H-M   'P 1'
#
loop_
_entity.id
_entity.type
_entity.pdbx_description
1 polymer ?
#
loop_
_entity_poly.entity_id
_entity_poly.type
_entity_poly.pdbx_seq_one_letter_code
_entity_poly.pdbx_strand_id
1 'polypeptide(L)'
;MEQPQKLGGNENRCFILNITNYNGIWQGQNPFVEALPIFITQLAAILIVTRFFHHLFKPLHQPRIVSDILGGILLGPSALGKIVYFSDLFPKRNVITVETLAYMALFLHMFLVGLELDLTAVCRISKKAIILTISGLLFPFIVGVAFFYSLLESFDQYRIQVHNIGCGFLWAASLTVTSFPAIGRILCDLKLLNSEIGRLTMPIALISDLGSWILVVILIPFCDNPANALYVILVTIVYVVASFYLIRPFLGWMVHFTSDGNNNYTDCYLCFALVGVVLSAFTTDVTGTHPIVGSFVFGLIMPSDIALVLLDRFSYFISGLLMPVFFTVAGLRVDIFKITKWNLVFVVVPLLFAVKILSFLPISLFTNIHSKDSFALGLLMTTKGIWAILVCITALDKGVLHAGDYAVTVISILLMNSIIAPTIATLYKRTNLFIKYNSRTIQEARNKTELRILVCIHSYCNVPGILKLLEISHGSGHNQMTVFALHFVDLPDQPSSVLIVHDSHSPRFEETKANGGHHDYDSSETDQIVTAFNEFEKTNDNVRVQSLTTLSPITAMHGDICSLAEDKFVALLILPFHKHATKEQCLEEIISSFPNINQDVLDNAPCSVGIFIDRGFEVTNGSDPDYGVHEIAMVFIGGADDCEALSYAWRMARKPGVLLTVIRLLETDSRDQRKSNELDDDCINEFRIQTSNDEFIVYEEKILNDGEELIEALKEMENKFELFIVGRRDGVDSPITSELLDRIDYLELGIIGDLLAASDSATSSILVVKQFVNLIDNKVIEDLIGTQWLSMDRSAMNFGSRRLLMATSNTLWMYSEQKLKEMHGVDEGDVDDGDGDGNGVNP
;
A
#
# COMPACT_ATOMS: atom_id res chain seq x y z
N MET A 1 -9.35 14.72 59.59
CA MET A 1 -8.85 14.11 60.85
C MET A 1 -9.06 12.62 60.72
N GLU A 2 -8.02 11.88 60.33
CA GLU A 2 -8.04 10.42 60.26
C GLU A 2 -7.33 9.86 61.50
N GLN A 3 -8.00 8.96 62.24
CA GLN A 3 -7.38 8.25 63.36
C GLN A 3 -6.63 7.01 62.85
N PRO A 4 -5.39 6.75 63.32
CA PRO A 4 -4.71 5.49 63.06
C PRO A 4 -5.17 4.43 64.08
N GLN A 5 -5.70 3.31 63.61
CA GLN A 5 -5.85 2.11 64.44
C GLN A 5 -4.45 1.51 64.70
N LYS A 6 -4.04 1.48 65.97
CA LYS A 6 -2.83 0.79 66.43
C LYS A 6 -3.07 -0.72 66.40
N LEU A 7 -2.47 -1.43 65.45
CA LEU A 7 -2.16 -2.85 65.62
C LEU A 7 -0.83 -2.95 66.38
N GLY A 8 -0.81 -3.69 67.48
CA GLY A 8 0.38 -3.85 68.32
C GLY A 8 1.51 -4.53 67.56
N GLY A 9 2.66 -3.85 67.48
CA GLY A 9 3.88 -4.34 66.83
C GLY A 9 4.53 -3.21 66.04
N ASN A 10 5.75 -2.86 66.42
CA ASN A 10 6.54 -1.69 66.05
C ASN A 10 6.86 -1.51 64.54
N GLU A 11 5.85 -1.30 63.69
CA GLU A 11 6.01 -0.79 62.32
C GLU A 11 4.87 0.20 62.00
N ASN A 12 5.17 1.49 61.95
CA ASN A 12 4.26 2.48 61.38
C ASN A 12 4.21 2.31 59.85
N ARG A 13 3.43 1.34 59.34
CA ARG A 13 3.05 1.28 57.92
C ARG A 13 1.65 1.90 57.75
N CYS A 14 1.60 3.18 57.38
CA CYS A 14 0.35 3.81 56.92
C CYS A 14 0.03 3.38 55.48
N PHE A 15 -0.69 2.28 55.29
CA PHE A 15 -1.37 1.99 54.04
C PHE A 15 -2.76 1.41 54.32
N ILE A 16 -3.76 2.29 54.48
CA ILE A 16 -5.15 1.93 54.19
C ILE A 16 -5.42 2.49 52.80
N LEU A 17 -5.22 1.66 51.78
CA LEU A 17 -5.61 1.94 50.41
C LEU A 17 -6.82 1.04 50.16
N ASN A 18 -8.03 1.58 50.27
CA ASN A 18 -9.21 0.83 49.84
C ASN A 18 -9.07 0.59 48.33
N ILE A 19 -8.94 -0.68 47.96
CA ILE A 19 -8.86 -1.12 46.56
C ILE A 19 -10.27 -1.21 45.99
N THR A 20 -11.21 -1.70 46.80
CA THR A 20 -12.64 -1.79 46.50
C THR A 20 -13.41 -1.45 47.76
N ASN A 21 -14.58 -0.82 47.60
CA ASN A 21 -15.53 -0.58 48.68
C ASN A 21 -16.84 -1.29 48.37
N TYR A 22 -17.49 -1.84 49.39
CA TYR A 22 -18.77 -2.55 49.24
C TYR A 22 -19.98 -1.60 49.13
N ASN A 23 -19.75 -0.30 49.38
CA ASN A 23 -20.77 0.73 49.47
C ASN A 23 -20.76 1.61 48.21
N GLY A 24 -21.85 1.57 47.43
CA GLY A 24 -21.96 2.27 46.14
C GLY A 24 -22.37 3.75 46.23
N ILE A 25 -22.50 4.42 45.07
CA ILE A 25 -22.99 5.81 44.92
C ILE A 25 -24.26 6.08 45.74
N TRP A 26 -25.17 5.10 45.78
CA TRP A 26 -26.46 5.18 46.48
C TRP A 26 -26.34 5.26 48.01
N GLN A 27 -25.16 5.03 48.57
CA GLN A 27 -24.85 5.16 49.99
C GLN A 27 -23.99 6.40 50.30
N GLY A 28 -23.86 7.33 49.35
CA GLY A 28 -23.25 8.65 49.54
C GLY A 28 -21.73 8.70 49.43
N GLN A 29 -21.08 7.66 48.89
CA GLN A 29 -19.64 7.65 48.64
C GLN A 29 -19.32 7.94 47.16
N ASN A 30 -18.30 8.76 46.92
CA ASN A 30 -17.84 9.08 45.59
C ASN A 30 -16.94 7.95 45.07
N PRO A 31 -17.31 7.23 43.98
CA PRO A 31 -16.52 6.13 43.44
C PRO A 31 -15.17 6.57 42.89
N PHE A 32 -14.99 7.87 42.60
CA PHE A 32 -13.73 8.46 42.16
C PHE A 32 -12.73 8.71 43.29
N VAL A 33 -12.96 8.14 44.48
CA VAL A 33 -11.98 8.11 45.58
C VAL A 33 -11.26 6.75 45.65
N GLU A 34 -11.86 5.69 45.11
CA GLU A 34 -11.39 4.30 45.19
C GLU A 34 -10.48 3.93 44.00
N ALA A 35 -9.41 3.17 44.25
CA ALA A 35 -8.39 2.91 43.23
C ALA A 35 -8.91 2.16 42.00
N LEU A 36 -9.71 1.10 42.19
CA LEU A 36 -10.17 0.24 41.09
C LEU A 36 -11.23 0.91 40.19
N PRO A 37 -12.31 1.54 40.71
CA PRO A 37 -13.28 2.25 39.87
C PRO A 37 -12.64 3.36 39.05
N ILE A 38 -11.73 4.15 39.64
CA ILE A 38 -11.00 5.20 38.92
C ILE A 38 -10.17 4.60 37.80
N PHE A 39 -9.40 3.56 38.07
CA PHE A 39 -8.58 2.90 37.06
C PHE A 39 -9.41 2.37 35.88
N ILE A 40 -10.57 1.75 36.14
CA ILE A 40 -11.48 1.28 35.09
C ILE A 40 -12.01 2.47 34.27
N THR A 41 -12.41 3.55 34.92
CA THR A 41 -12.89 4.76 34.22
C THR A 41 -11.80 5.45 33.40
N GLN A 42 -10.55 5.47 33.90
CA GLN A 42 -9.39 5.97 33.17
C GLN A 42 -9.13 5.12 31.93
N LEU A 43 -9.10 3.79 32.06
CA LEU A 43 -8.91 2.88 30.93
C LEU A 43 -10.02 3.06 29.88
N ALA A 44 -11.28 3.14 30.31
CA ALA A 44 -12.40 3.38 29.42
C ALA A 44 -12.28 4.74 28.69
N ALA A 45 -11.94 5.82 29.40
CA ALA A 45 -11.75 7.13 28.82
C ALA A 45 -10.60 7.15 27.79
N ILE A 46 -9.47 6.52 28.11
CA ILE A 46 -8.33 6.37 27.20
C ILE A 46 -8.78 5.67 25.92
N LEU A 47 -9.46 4.53 26.02
CA LEU A 47 -9.88 3.77 24.85
C LEU A 47 -10.91 4.52 23.99
N ILE A 48 -11.87 5.20 24.60
CA ILE A 48 -12.88 5.98 23.87
C ILE A 48 -12.22 7.13 23.11
N VAL A 49 -11.37 7.92 23.77
CA VAL A 49 -10.73 9.09 23.16
C VAL A 49 -9.76 8.69 22.05
N THR A 50 -8.91 7.67 22.29
CA THR A 50 -7.97 7.18 21.28
C THR A 50 -8.68 6.58 20.06
N ARG A 51 -9.77 5.82 20.26
CA ARG A 51 -10.59 5.29 19.16
C ARG A 51 -11.31 6.38 18.39
N PHE A 52 -11.81 7.41 19.07
CA PHE A 52 -12.42 8.57 18.42
C PHE A 52 -11.43 9.28 17.50
N PHE A 53 -10.23 9.58 17.98
CA PHE A 53 -9.18 10.19 17.14
C PHE A 53 -8.74 9.28 15.99
N HIS A 54 -8.61 7.98 16.24
CA HIS A 54 -8.26 7.03 15.18
C HIS A 54 -9.33 7.01 14.08
N HIS A 55 -10.61 7.04 14.42
CA HIS A 55 -11.69 7.11 13.44
C HIS A 55 -11.65 8.42 12.64
N LEU A 56 -11.40 9.55 13.31
CA LEU A 56 -11.30 10.86 12.67
C LEU A 56 -10.10 10.97 11.70
N PHE A 57 -8.98 10.33 12.04
CA PHE A 57 -7.76 10.39 11.22
C PHE A 57 -7.58 9.23 10.25
N LYS A 58 -8.45 8.21 10.31
CA LYS A 58 -8.50 7.12 9.33
C LYS A 58 -8.50 7.60 7.86
N PRO A 59 -9.30 8.60 7.43
CA PRO A 59 -9.27 9.07 6.03
C PRO A 59 -7.93 9.71 5.63
N LEU A 60 -7.14 10.18 6.60
CA LEU A 60 -5.83 10.80 6.36
C LEU A 60 -4.68 9.78 6.34
N HIS A 61 -4.97 8.47 6.41
CA HIS A 61 -3.97 7.39 6.48
C HIS A 61 -2.94 7.59 7.60
N GLN A 62 -3.41 8.11 8.74
CA GLN A 62 -2.53 8.44 9.87
C GLN A 62 -2.21 7.19 10.71
N PRO A 63 -0.92 6.97 11.05
CA PRO A 63 -0.54 5.89 11.95
C PRO A 63 -1.23 6.00 13.31
N ARG A 64 -1.66 4.86 13.86
CA ARG A 64 -2.37 4.81 15.17
C ARG A 64 -1.61 5.44 16.33
N ILE A 65 -0.28 5.41 16.30
CA ILE A 65 0.56 6.06 17.32
C ILE A 65 0.25 7.57 17.45
N VAL A 66 -0.10 8.24 16.34
CA VAL A 66 -0.46 9.66 16.32
C VAL A 66 -1.77 9.89 17.06
N SER A 67 -2.80 9.09 16.77
CA SER A 67 -4.10 9.20 17.45
C SER A 67 -4.00 8.91 18.94
N ASP A 68 -3.20 7.93 19.33
CA ASP A 68 -3.09 7.51 20.73
C ASP A 68 -2.35 8.57 21.57
N ILE A 69 -1.24 9.14 21.07
CA ILE A 69 -0.52 10.23 21.74
C ILE A 69 -1.39 11.49 21.81
N LEU A 70 -2.08 11.85 20.73
CA LEU A 70 -2.95 13.02 20.72
C LEU A 70 -4.11 12.88 21.72
N GLY A 71 -4.65 11.66 21.85
CA GLY A 71 -5.62 11.33 22.90
C GLY A 71 -5.08 11.58 24.30
N GLY A 72 -3.82 11.20 24.56
CA GLY A 72 -3.15 11.50 25.83
C GLY A 72 -2.89 12.98 26.07
N ILE A 73 -2.50 13.74 25.04
CA ILE A 73 -2.33 15.19 25.15
C ILE A 73 -3.66 15.87 25.49
N LEU A 74 -4.77 15.41 24.87
CA LEU A 74 -6.11 15.92 25.15
C LEU A 74 -6.55 15.60 26.59
N LEU A 75 -6.34 14.37 27.06
CA LEU A 75 -6.67 13.94 28.42
C LEU A 75 -5.72 14.54 29.47
N GLY A 76 -4.54 15.00 29.06
CA GLY A 76 -3.52 15.56 29.92
C GLY A 76 -3.78 16.99 30.38
N PRO A 77 -2.82 17.57 31.13
CA PRO A 77 -2.91 18.93 31.68
C PRO A 77 -2.91 20.02 30.58
N SER A 78 -2.62 19.63 29.34
CA SER A 78 -2.62 20.51 28.17
C SER A 78 -4.03 20.87 27.68
N ALA A 79 -5.06 20.10 28.01
CA ALA A 79 -6.44 20.39 27.61
C ALA A 79 -7.45 20.03 28.71
N LEU A 80 -8.05 18.83 28.66
CA LEU A 80 -9.14 18.44 29.56
C LEU A 80 -8.71 18.38 31.02
N GLY A 81 -7.44 18.08 31.30
CA GLY A 81 -6.90 18.04 32.67
C GLY A 81 -6.92 19.39 33.42
N LYS A 82 -7.27 20.51 32.77
CA LYS A 82 -7.51 21.81 33.43
C LYS A 82 -8.94 22.02 33.90
N ILE A 83 -9.89 21.25 33.38
CA ILE A 83 -11.30 21.35 33.76
C ILE A 83 -11.48 20.60 35.08
N VAL A 84 -12.07 21.26 36.09
CA VAL A 84 -12.17 20.75 37.48
C VAL A 84 -12.74 19.32 37.54
N TYR A 85 -13.77 19.01 36.75
CA TYR A 85 -14.38 17.68 36.69
C TYR A 85 -13.48 16.61 36.04
N PHE A 86 -12.60 17.00 35.13
CA PHE A 86 -11.68 16.08 34.44
C PHE A 86 -10.33 15.94 35.15
N SER A 87 -9.91 16.93 35.94
CA SER A 87 -8.74 16.78 36.81
C SER A 87 -8.93 15.69 37.86
N ASP A 88 -10.18 15.42 38.27
CA ASP A 88 -10.54 14.35 39.19
C ASP A 88 -10.45 12.95 38.55
N LEU A 89 -10.46 12.87 37.21
CA LEU A 89 -10.32 11.60 36.48
C LEU A 89 -8.87 11.10 36.46
N PHE A 90 -7.88 12.00 36.48
CA PHE A 90 -6.44 11.66 36.51
C PHE A 90 -5.72 12.26 37.73
N PRO A 91 -6.06 11.84 38.96
CA PRO A 91 -5.37 12.30 40.14
C PRO A 91 -3.95 11.73 40.16
N LYS A 92 -2.98 12.55 40.60
CA LYS A 92 -1.54 12.20 40.61
C LYS A 92 -1.23 10.83 41.25
N ARG A 93 -2.02 10.41 42.24
CA ARG A 93 -1.87 9.12 42.93
C ARG A 93 -2.18 7.90 42.04
N ASN A 94 -3.17 8.00 41.15
CA ASN A 94 -3.65 6.88 40.33
C ASN A 94 -3.05 6.89 38.92
N VAL A 95 -2.37 7.97 38.53
CA VAL A 95 -1.55 7.97 37.30
C VAL A 95 -0.47 6.89 37.36
N ILE A 96 0.09 6.62 38.55
CA ILE A 96 1.09 5.57 38.77
C ILE A 96 0.55 4.18 38.36
N THR A 97 -0.72 3.87 38.66
CA THR A 97 -1.31 2.57 38.29
C THR A 97 -1.56 2.43 36.78
N VAL A 98 -1.88 3.53 36.10
CA VAL A 98 -2.00 3.53 34.63
C VAL A 98 -0.62 3.43 33.98
N GLU A 99 0.37 4.07 34.57
CA GLU A 99 1.74 4.04 34.11
C GLU A 99 2.38 2.65 34.25
N THR A 100 2.17 1.95 35.37
CA THR A 100 2.63 0.56 35.51
C THR A 100 1.99 -0.35 34.47
N LEU A 101 0.70 -0.18 34.17
CA LEU A 101 0.03 -0.89 33.08
C LEU A 101 0.62 -0.54 31.71
N ALA A 102 0.97 0.73 31.47
CA ALA A 102 1.62 1.17 30.24
C ALA A 102 3.00 0.53 30.02
N TYR A 103 3.83 0.42 31.06
CA TYR A 103 5.11 -0.31 30.95
C TYR A 103 4.88 -1.82 30.77
N MET A 104 3.82 -2.38 31.36
CA MET A 104 3.42 -3.77 31.12
C MET A 104 3.03 -4.01 29.66
N ALA A 105 2.19 -3.13 29.11
CA ALA A 105 1.83 -3.13 27.70
C ALA A 105 3.05 -3.07 26.79
N LEU A 106 4.02 -2.23 27.16
CA LEU A 106 5.23 -2.00 26.40
C LEU A 106 6.11 -3.25 26.31
N PHE A 107 6.42 -3.91 27.43
CA PHE A 107 7.27 -5.10 27.37
C PHE A 107 6.56 -6.29 26.69
N LEU A 108 5.24 -6.45 26.90
CA LEU A 108 4.44 -7.47 26.22
C LEU A 108 4.39 -7.25 24.71
N HIS A 109 4.31 -6.01 24.25
CA HIS A 109 4.38 -5.72 22.82
C HIS A 109 5.76 -5.99 22.24
N MET A 110 6.83 -5.67 22.97
CA MET A 110 8.18 -5.94 22.48
C MET A 110 8.50 -7.43 22.44
N PHE A 111 7.83 -8.23 23.28
CA PHE A 111 7.78 -9.67 23.10
C PHE A 111 7.12 -10.06 21.77
N LEU A 112 5.96 -9.51 21.41
CA LEU A 112 5.35 -9.77 20.08
C LEU A 112 6.26 -9.34 18.93
N VAL A 113 6.91 -8.19 19.03
CA VAL A 113 7.88 -7.73 18.01
C VAL A 113 9.05 -8.72 17.89
N GLY A 114 9.50 -9.30 19.01
CA GLY A 114 10.51 -10.35 19.00
C GLY A 114 10.04 -11.65 18.34
N LEU A 115 8.76 -12.02 18.50
CA LEU A 115 8.16 -13.18 17.84
C LEU A 115 8.01 -12.99 16.33
N GLU A 116 7.72 -11.77 15.89
CA GLU A 116 7.52 -11.42 14.47
C GLU A 116 8.84 -11.32 13.69
N LEU A 117 9.97 -11.13 14.39
CA LEU A 117 11.26 -10.88 13.76
C LEU A 117 11.98 -12.17 13.35
N ASP A 118 12.13 -12.36 12.04
CA ASP A 118 12.95 -13.44 11.49
C ASP A 118 14.43 -13.04 11.37
N LEU A 119 15.27 -13.62 12.24
CA LEU A 119 16.72 -13.41 12.24
C LEU A 119 17.40 -13.97 10.99
N THR A 120 16.83 -14.98 10.34
CA THR A 120 17.42 -15.57 9.13
C THR A 120 17.29 -14.62 7.94
N ALA A 121 16.17 -13.90 7.84
CA ALA A 121 15.97 -12.82 6.88
C ALA A 121 16.99 -11.70 7.07
N VAL A 122 17.32 -11.33 8.31
CA VAL A 122 18.34 -10.31 8.62
C VAL A 122 19.72 -10.69 8.08
N CYS A 123 20.12 -11.95 8.22
CA CYS A 123 21.42 -12.43 7.74
C CYS A 123 21.55 -12.44 6.20
N ARG A 124 20.43 -12.48 5.47
CA ARG A 124 20.39 -12.52 4.00
C ARG A 124 20.38 -11.13 3.35
N ILE A 125 20.46 -10.05 4.12
CA ILE A 125 20.35 -8.67 3.61
C ILE A 125 21.58 -8.28 2.78
N SER A 126 21.34 -7.54 1.70
CA SER A 126 22.40 -7.07 0.79
C SER A 126 23.38 -6.09 1.46
N LYS A 127 24.65 -6.12 1.02
CA LYS A 127 25.69 -5.16 1.46
C LYS A 127 25.28 -3.70 1.24
N LYS A 128 24.49 -3.42 0.19
CA LYS A 128 23.97 -2.07 -0.11
C LYS A 128 23.06 -1.54 1.01
N ALA A 129 22.13 -2.37 1.49
CA ALA A 129 21.21 -2.00 2.57
C ALA A 129 21.94 -1.76 3.89
N ILE A 130 23.01 -2.52 4.17
CA ILE A 130 23.86 -2.32 5.35
C ILE A 130 24.54 -0.94 5.30
N ILE A 131 25.14 -0.56 4.16
CA ILE A 131 25.79 0.75 3.98
C ILE A 131 24.80 1.90 4.18
N LEU A 132 23.60 1.79 3.58
CA LEU A 132 22.53 2.77 3.74
C LEU A 132 22.10 2.90 5.20
N THR A 133 21.98 1.77 5.91
CA THR A 133 21.60 1.75 7.33
C THR A 133 22.65 2.41 8.21
N ILE A 134 23.94 2.10 8.01
CA ILE A 134 25.03 2.71 8.78
C ILE A 134 25.04 4.22 8.58
N SER A 135 24.86 4.70 7.35
CA SER A 135 24.75 6.13 7.09
C SER A 135 23.52 6.74 7.79
N GLY A 136 22.36 6.11 7.63
CA GLY A 136 21.10 6.56 8.22
C GLY A 136 21.08 6.57 9.75
N LEU A 137 21.98 5.83 10.41
CA LEU A 137 22.13 5.83 11.87
C LEU A 137 23.24 6.79 12.32
N LEU A 138 24.43 6.71 11.72
CA LEU A 138 25.62 7.42 12.19
C LEU A 138 25.57 8.92 11.88
N PHE A 139 25.12 9.29 10.67
CA PHE A 139 25.09 10.69 10.25
C PHE A 139 24.12 11.53 11.11
N PRO A 140 22.84 11.13 11.29
CA PRO A 140 21.94 11.90 12.17
C PRO A 140 22.39 11.91 13.62
N PHE A 141 23.11 10.88 14.08
CA PHE A 141 23.61 10.84 15.45
C PHE A 141 24.65 11.91 15.68
N ILE A 142 25.66 11.99 14.80
CA ILE A 142 26.74 12.99 14.89
C ILE A 142 26.15 14.40 14.78
N VAL A 143 25.25 14.62 13.81
CA VAL A 143 24.60 15.94 13.63
C VAL A 143 23.73 16.28 14.84
N GLY A 144 23.01 15.31 15.41
CA GLY A 144 22.22 15.50 16.62
C GLY A 144 23.07 15.92 17.82
N VAL A 145 24.21 15.25 18.05
CA VAL A 145 25.14 15.63 19.12
C VAL A 145 25.70 17.04 18.88
N ALA A 146 26.15 17.34 17.66
CA ALA A 146 26.69 18.65 17.32
C ALA A 146 25.66 19.77 17.49
N PHE A 147 24.42 19.53 17.06
CA PHE A 147 23.32 20.47 17.21
C PHE A 147 22.95 20.70 18.68
N PHE A 148 22.93 19.64 19.50
CA PHE A 148 22.67 19.75 20.93
C PHE A 148 23.68 20.69 21.62
N TYR A 149 24.97 20.50 21.37
CA TYR A 149 26.01 21.35 21.96
C TYR A 149 25.98 22.79 21.42
N SER A 150 25.71 22.98 20.13
CA SER A 150 25.56 24.32 19.55
C SER A 150 24.34 25.07 20.12
N LEU A 151 23.23 24.35 20.36
CA LEU A 151 22.03 24.93 20.96
C LEU A 151 22.26 25.32 22.43
N LEU A 152 23.02 24.52 23.18
CA LEU A 152 23.44 24.86 24.56
C LEU A 152 24.23 26.16 24.64
N GLU A 153 25.08 26.43 23.66
CA GLU A 153 25.91 27.64 23.64
C GLU A 153 25.08 28.91 23.37
N SER A 154 23.95 28.78 22.69
CA SER A 154 23.05 29.90 22.34
C SER A 154 22.04 30.29 23.44
N PHE A 155 21.81 29.42 24.44
CA PHE A 155 20.87 29.66 25.53
C PHE A 155 21.61 29.77 26.88
N ASP A 156 22.00 30.98 27.26
CA ASP A 156 22.72 31.31 28.51
C ASP A 156 22.07 30.73 29.80
N GLN A 157 20.77 30.45 29.77
CA GLN A 157 20.01 29.90 30.89
C GLN A 157 20.27 28.40 31.16
N TYR A 158 20.89 27.66 30.22
CA TYR A 158 21.24 26.23 30.36
C TYR A 158 22.69 25.98 30.83
N ARG A 159 23.52 27.02 30.96
CA ARG A 159 24.94 26.90 31.33
C ARG A 159 25.20 26.37 32.75
N ILE A 160 24.21 26.43 33.66
CA ILE A 160 24.45 26.19 35.09
C ILE A 160 24.22 24.73 35.51
N GLN A 161 23.61 23.87 34.67
CA GLN A 161 23.13 22.55 35.15
C GLN A 161 23.36 21.35 34.23
N VAL A 162 24.17 21.46 33.18
CA VAL A 162 24.49 20.33 32.28
C VAL A 162 25.97 19.96 32.37
N HIS A 163 26.37 19.32 33.46
CA HIS A 163 27.69 18.68 33.56
C HIS A 163 27.72 17.28 32.91
N ASN A 164 26.57 16.77 32.44
CA ASN A 164 26.46 15.37 32.03
C ASN A 164 26.48 15.22 30.50
N ILE A 165 27.62 14.78 29.96
CA ILE A 165 27.83 14.42 28.55
C ILE A 165 26.77 13.42 28.04
N GLY A 166 26.20 12.60 28.94
CA GLY A 166 25.12 11.65 28.62
C GLY A 166 23.85 12.30 28.06
N CYS A 167 23.56 13.55 28.42
CA CYS A 167 22.35 14.26 27.98
C CYS A 167 22.32 14.46 26.45
N GLY A 168 23.44 14.86 25.86
CA GLY A 168 23.53 15.10 24.42
C GLY A 168 23.42 13.81 23.60
N PHE A 169 23.93 12.69 24.13
CA PHE A 169 23.84 11.39 23.45
C PHE A 169 22.43 10.80 23.48
N LEU A 170 21.70 10.90 24.60
CA LEU A 170 20.29 10.48 24.64
C LEU A 170 19.42 11.35 23.73
N TRP A 171 19.69 12.65 23.71
CA TRP A 171 18.98 13.56 22.81
C TRP A 171 19.22 13.17 21.35
N ALA A 172 20.48 12.97 20.95
CA ALA A 172 20.82 12.51 19.60
C ALA A 172 20.22 11.14 19.26
N ALA A 173 20.17 10.21 20.23
CA ALA A 173 19.55 8.91 20.06
C ALA A 173 18.04 9.02 19.78
N SER A 174 17.33 9.90 20.50
CA SER A 174 15.90 10.13 20.23
C SER A 174 15.64 10.57 18.79
N LEU A 175 16.60 11.26 18.17
CA LEU A 175 16.53 11.76 16.79
C LEU A 175 16.95 10.73 15.74
N THR A 176 17.81 9.79 16.08
CA THR A 176 18.28 8.77 15.13
C THR A 176 17.33 7.60 15.02
N VAL A 177 16.70 7.22 16.13
CA VAL A 177 15.82 6.06 16.23
C VAL A 177 14.73 6.12 15.18
N THR A 178 14.63 5.04 14.41
CA THR A 178 13.59 4.77 13.42
C THR A 178 12.78 3.57 13.89
N SER A 179 11.60 3.33 13.31
CA SER A 179 10.77 2.18 13.71
C SER A 179 10.36 1.34 12.52
N PHE A 180 10.86 0.11 12.48
CA PHE A 180 10.51 -0.87 11.46
C PHE A 180 9.00 -1.18 11.43
N PRO A 181 8.34 -1.53 12.56
CA PRO A 181 6.90 -1.83 12.53
C PRO A 181 6.03 -0.65 12.05
N ALA A 182 6.43 0.58 12.35
CA ALA A 182 5.71 1.77 11.91
C ALA A 182 5.84 1.99 10.39
N ILE A 183 7.04 1.82 9.85
CA ILE A 183 7.29 1.89 8.39
C ILE A 183 6.55 0.76 7.67
N GLY A 184 6.58 -0.45 8.24
CA GLY A 184 5.77 -1.62 7.86
C GLY A 184 4.33 -1.27 7.54
N ARG A 185 3.65 -0.71 8.56
CA ARG A 185 2.24 -0.32 8.47
C ARG A 185 2.00 0.81 7.48
N ILE A 186 2.83 1.85 7.46
CA ILE A 186 2.67 2.95 6.49
C ILE A 186 2.74 2.43 5.05
N LEU A 187 3.72 1.56 4.74
CA LEU A 187 3.84 1.00 3.40
C LEU A 187 2.71 0.02 3.06
N CYS A 188 2.21 -0.75 4.03
CA CYS A 188 1.06 -1.62 3.86
C CYS A 188 -0.24 -0.81 3.61
N ASP A 189 -0.50 0.20 4.43
CA ASP A 189 -1.67 1.09 4.32
C ASP A 189 -1.69 1.86 2.99
N LEU A 190 -0.51 2.20 2.46
CA LEU A 190 -0.35 2.84 1.16
C LEU A 190 -0.25 1.86 -0.01
N LYS A 191 -0.36 0.54 0.24
CA LYS A 191 -0.17 -0.53 -0.76
C LYS A 191 1.19 -0.50 -1.49
N LEU A 192 2.21 0.07 -0.87
CA LEU A 192 3.58 0.16 -1.40
C LEU A 192 4.52 -0.90 -0.83
N LEU A 193 4.03 -1.87 -0.04
CA LEU A 193 4.84 -2.91 0.60
C LEU A 193 5.68 -3.72 -0.40
N ASN A 194 5.05 -4.17 -1.49
CA ASN A 194 5.68 -5.02 -2.50
C ASN A 194 6.37 -4.23 -3.64
N SER A 195 6.25 -2.90 -3.62
CA SER A 195 6.90 -2.02 -4.59
C SER A 195 8.42 -2.05 -4.44
N GLU A 196 9.14 -1.52 -5.44
CA GLU A 196 10.61 -1.40 -5.39
C GLU A 196 11.08 -0.61 -4.16
N ILE A 197 10.37 0.46 -3.80
CA ILE A 197 10.66 1.26 -2.60
C ILE A 197 10.37 0.47 -1.32
N GLY A 198 9.31 -0.34 -1.29
CA GLY A 198 8.98 -1.18 -0.13
C GLY A 198 10.03 -2.26 0.11
N ARG A 199 10.40 -3.00 -0.94
CA ARG A 199 11.46 -4.03 -0.92
C ARG A 199 12.83 -3.49 -0.54
N LEU A 200 13.14 -2.25 -0.91
CA LEU A 200 14.36 -1.56 -0.48
C LEU A 200 14.28 -1.10 0.99
N THR A 201 13.15 -0.51 1.39
CA THR A 201 12.99 0.15 2.69
C THR A 201 12.89 -0.84 3.84
N MET A 202 12.17 -1.95 3.69
CA MET A 202 11.95 -2.93 4.77
C MET A 202 13.24 -3.50 5.39
N PRO A 203 14.20 -4.05 4.63
CA PRO A 203 15.43 -4.57 5.21
C PRO A 203 16.29 -3.48 5.85
N ILE A 204 16.30 -2.26 5.29
CA ILE A 204 17.00 -1.10 5.86
C ILE A 204 16.37 -0.69 7.19
N ALA A 205 15.04 -0.61 7.25
CA ALA A 205 14.30 -0.28 8.45
C ALA A 205 14.55 -1.32 9.55
N LEU A 206 14.54 -2.61 9.20
CA LEU A 206 14.77 -3.71 10.13
C LEU A 206 16.16 -3.63 10.78
N ILE A 207 17.23 -3.48 9.99
CA ILE A 207 18.59 -3.32 10.54
C ILE A 207 18.69 -2.02 11.35
N SER A 208 18.08 -0.93 10.89
CA SER A 208 18.11 0.35 11.59
C SER A 208 17.40 0.27 12.96
N ASP A 209 16.32 -0.49 13.06
CA ASP A 209 15.57 -0.69 14.32
C ASP A 209 16.42 -1.52 15.30
N LEU A 210 17.04 -2.61 14.84
CA LEU A 210 18.00 -3.39 15.63
C LEU A 210 19.21 -2.56 16.07
N GLY A 211 19.75 -1.72 15.18
CA GLY A 211 20.86 -0.80 15.51
C GLY A 211 20.44 0.27 16.52
N SER A 212 19.22 0.78 16.42
CA SER A 212 18.64 1.73 17.37
C SER A 212 18.44 1.09 18.74
N TRP A 213 18.00 -0.17 18.80
CA TRP A 213 17.91 -0.93 20.03
C TRP A 213 19.27 -1.08 20.72
N ILE A 214 20.31 -1.50 19.98
CA ILE A 214 21.68 -1.61 20.53
C ILE A 214 22.16 -0.26 21.04
N LEU A 215 21.92 0.82 20.29
CA LEU A 215 22.26 2.19 20.70
C LEU A 215 21.60 2.55 22.05
N VAL A 216 20.31 2.27 22.22
CA VAL A 216 19.56 2.57 23.46
C VAL A 216 20.04 1.74 24.65
N VAL A 217 20.30 0.43 24.44
CA VAL A 217 20.82 -0.46 25.50
C VAL A 217 22.17 0.02 26.03
N ILE A 218 23.00 0.59 25.17
CA ILE A 218 24.29 1.18 25.57
C ILE A 218 24.06 2.52 26.30
N LEU A 219 23.27 3.43 25.72
CA LEU A 219 23.18 4.81 26.22
C LEU A 219 22.47 4.94 27.58
N ILE A 220 21.45 4.13 27.85
CA ILE A 220 20.67 4.25 29.11
C ILE A 220 21.55 4.03 30.36
N PRO A 221 22.35 2.95 30.47
CA PRO A 221 23.29 2.76 31.58
C PRO A 221 24.34 3.86 31.71
N PHE A 222 24.89 4.34 30.57
CA PHE A 222 25.88 5.42 30.57
C PHE A 222 25.34 6.74 31.14
N CYS A 223 24.04 6.98 31.03
CA CYS A 223 23.40 8.16 31.58
C CYS A 223 23.07 8.05 33.07
N ASP A 224 22.95 6.83 33.59
CA ASP A 224 22.71 6.62 35.01
C ASP A 224 24.01 6.73 35.81
N ASN A 225 24.94 5.81 35.54
CA ASN A 225 26.21 5.72 36.23
C ASN A 225 27.30 5.24 35.26
N PRO A 226 28.12 6.14 34.68
CA PRO A 226 29.08 5.77 33.65
C PRO A 226 30.13 4.76 34.13
N ALA A 227 30.44 4.75 35.44
CA ALA A 227 31.35 3.78 36.05
C ALA A 227 30.80 2.34 36.02
N ASN A 228 29.49 2.17 36.22
CA ASN A 228 28.84 0.85 36.26
C ASN A 228 28.26 0.44 34.90
N ALA A 229 28.16 1.37 33.95
CA ALA A 229 27.56 1.14 32.64
C ALA A 229 28.20 -0.03 31.89
N LEU A 230 29.54 -0.15 31.91
CA LEU A 230 30.25 -1.26 31.26
C LEU A 230 29.89 -2.61 31.89
N TYR A 231 29.71 -2.67 33.22
CA TYR A 231 29.30 -3.88 33.92
C TYR A 231 27.87 -4.29 33.53
N VAL A 232 26.95 -3.33 33.50
CA VAL A 232 25.56 -3.55 33.07
C VAL A 232 25.50 -4.07 31.62
N ILE A 233 26.27 -3.46 30.71
CA ILE A 233 26.34 -3.89 29.30
C ILE A 233 26.91 -5.31 29.21
N LEU A 234 27.98 -5.63 29.95
CA LEU A 234 28.57 -6.97 29.95
C LEU A 234 27.58 -8.03 30.45
N VAL A 235 26.88 -7.76 31.57
CA VAL A 235 25.86 -8.67 32.11
C VAL A 235 24.71 -8.86 31.12
N THR A 236 24.31 -7.80 30.42
CA THR A 236 23.27 -7.87 29.38
C THR A 236 23.70 -8.76 28.21
N ILE A 237 24.94 -8.63 27.74
CA ILE A 237 25.49 -9.50 26.68
C ILE A 237 25.49 -10.96 27.16
N VAL A 238 25.94 -11.22 28.39
CA VAL A 238 25.91 -12.57 28.98
C VAL A 238 24.49 -13.11 29.04
N TYR A 239 23.51 -12.30 29.45
CA TYR A 239 22.10 -12.68 29.46
C TYR A 239 21.57 -13.03 28.06
N VAL A 240 21.87 -12.21 27.05
CA VAL A 240 21.45 -12.48 25.66
C VAL A 240 22.05 -13.78 25.16
N VAL A 241 23.37 -13.96 25.33
CA VAL A 241 24.08 -15.19 24.94
C VAL A 241 23.50 -16.41 25.67
N ALA A 242 23.31 -16.33 26.99
CA ALA A 242 22.69 -17.40 27.77
C ALA A 242 21.26 -17.71 27.30
N SER A 243 20.49 -16.70 26.89
CA SER A 243 19.13 -16.90 26.36
C SER A 243 19.14 -17.72 25.07
N PHE A 244 20.07 -17.44 24.14
CA PHE A 244 20.20 -18.19 22.90
C PHE A 244 20.74 -19.62 23.09
N TYR A 245 21.65 -19.85 24.03
CA TYR A 245 22.30 -21.16 24.18
C TYR A 245 21.70 -22.06 25.27
N LEU A 246 21.00 -21.51 26.27
CA LEU A 246 20.40 -22.28 27.37
C LEU A 246 18.87 -22.29 27.28
N ILE A 247 18.24 -21.11 27.13
CA ILE A 247 16.78 -20.99 27.17
C ILE A 247 16.14 -21.47 25.86
N ARG A 248 16.70 -21.10 24.71
CA ARG A 248 16.20 -21.56 23.40
C ARG A 248 16.12 -23.08 23.25
N PRO A 249 17.19 -23.88 23.52
CA PRO A 249 17.08 -25.33 23.41
C PRO A 249 16.16 -25.92 24.48
N PHE A 250 16.07 -25.31 25.66
CA PHE A 250 15.12 -25.74 26.68
C PHE A 250 13.66 -25.53 26.23
N LEU A 251 13.35 -24.40 25.60
CA LEU A 251 12.05 -24.16 24.98
C LEU A 251 11.78 -25.17 23.87
N GLY A 252 12.72 -25.39 22.95
CA GLY A 252 12.57 -26.40 21.88
C GLY A 252 12.35 -27.82 22.40
N TRP A 253 13.06 -28.21 23.46
CA TRP A 253 12.87 -29.48 24.15
C TRP A 253 11.48 -29.61 24.78
N MET A 254 11.02 -28.56 25.48
CA MET A 254 9.70 -28.53 26.12
C MET A 254 8.59 -28.74 25.08
N VAL A 255 8.72 -28.07 23.93
CA VAL A 255 7.79 -28.11 22.81
C VAL A 255 7.67 -29.51 22.23
N HIS A 256 8.81 -30.15 21.96
CA HIS A 256 8.84 -31.51 21.46
C HIS A 256 8.22 -32.50 22.47
N PHE A 257 8.45 -32.29 23.77
CA PHE A 257 7.97 -33.20 24.82
C PHE A 257 6.45 -33.19 25.02
N THR A 258 5.74 -32.13 24.63
CA THR A 258 4.27 -32.06 24.80
C THR A 258 3.53 -32.08 23.46
N SER A 259 4.22 -32.17 22.33
CA SER A 259 3.61 -32.24 20.99
C SER A 259 3.18 -33.67 20.60
N ASP A 260 3.22 -34.64 21.52
CA ASP A 260 2.72 -36.00 21.29
C ASP A 260 1.18 -36.03 21.24
N GLY A 261 0.63 -35.67 20.08
CA GLY A 261 -0.55 -36.33 19.51
C GLY A 261 -1.94 -35.76 19.77
N ASN A 262 -2.14 -34.65 20.50
CA ASN A 262 -3.46 -34.02 20.58
C ASN A 262 -3.40 -32.49 20.76
N ASN A 263 -4.10 -31.77 19.89
CA ASN A 263 -4.05 -30.30 19.69
C ASN A 263 -4.65 -29.46 20.85
N ASN A 264 -4.85 -30.05 22.03
CA ASN A 264 -5.66 -29.47 23.12
C ASN A 264 -4.85 -28.98 24.35
N TYR A 265 -3.51 -29.04 24.31
CA TYR A 265 -2.66 -28.58 25.43
C TYR A 265 -2.08 -27.16 25.24
N THR A 266 -2.60 -26.40 24.29
CA THR A 266 -2.12 -25.06 23.89
C THR A 266 -2.14 -24.04 25.04
N ASP A 267 -3.05 -24.19 26.01
CA ASP A 267 -3.27 -23.19 27.07
C ASP A 267 -2.19 -23.22 28.17
N CYS A 268 -1.67 -24.40 28.55
CA CYS A 268 -0.58 -24.49 29.54
C CYS A 268 0.70 -23.82 29.02
N TYR A 269 1.01 -24.02 27.74
CA TYR A 269 2.14 -23.39 27.08
C TYR A 269 2.00 -21.88 26.96
N LEU A 270 0.79 -21.41 26.67
CA LEU A 270 0.46 -19.99 26.68
C LEU A 270 0.80 -19.36 28.03
N CYS A 271 0.43 -20.03 29.13
CA CYS A 271 0.79 -19.61 30.47
C CYS A 271 2.31 -19.63 30.72
N PHE A 272 3.02 -20.68 30.29
CA PHE A 272 4.48 -20.74 30.41
C PHE A 272 5.18 -19.64 29.62
N ALA A 273 4.73 -19.33 28.40
CA ALA A 273 5.25 -18.24 27.60
C ALA A 273 5.02 -16.88 28.29
N LEU A 274 3.83 -16.65 28.85
CA LEU A 274 3.52 -15.43 29.61
C LEU A 274 4.35 -15.30 30.90
N VAL A 275 4.53 -16.39 31.64
CA VAL A 275 5.41 -16.38 32.83
C VAL A 275 6.85 -16.15 32.41
N GLY A 276 7.30 -16.79 31.32
CA GLY A 276 8.63 -16.64 30.75
C GLY A 276 8.93 -15.20 30.35
N VAL A 277 8.01 -14.52 29.64
CA VAL A 277 8.21 -13.12 29.26
C VAL A 277 8.28 -12.21 30.49
N VAL A 278 7.42 -12.39 31.50
CA VAL A 278 7.46 -11.58 32.73
C VAL A 278 8.75 -11.81 33.51
N LEU A 279 9.20 -13.06 33.64
CA LEU A 279 10.48 -13.39 34.28
C LEU A 279 11.66 -12.80 33.50
N SER A 280 11.64 -12.90 32.17
CA SER A 280 12.68 -12.33 31.31
C SER A 280 12.78 -10.81 31.49
N ALA A 281 11.63 -10.12 31.51
CA ALA A 281 11.56 -8.67 31.73
C ALA A 281 12.14 -8.30 33.09
N PHE A 282 11.72 -9.02 34.13
CA PHE A 282 12.20 -8.83 35.50
C PHE A 282 13.72 -9.06 35.61
N THR A 283 14.26 -10.12 34.99
CA THR A 283 15.71 -10.37 35.03
C THR A 283 16.51 -9.23 34.42
N THR A 284 16.07 -8.69 33.28
CA THR A 284 16.76 -7.55 32.66
C THR A 284 16.65 -6.26 33.49
N ASP A 285 15.50 -6.01 34.13
CA ASP A 285 15.32 -4.89 35.04
C ASP A 285 16.28 -4.95 36.24
N VAL A 286 16.39 -6.13 36.87
CA VAL A 286 17.31 -6.38 37.99
C VAL A 286 18.77 -6.19 37.59
N THR A 287 19.14 -6.50 36.34
CA THR A 287 20.51 -6.26 35.84
C THR A 287 20.83 -4.79 35.57
N GLY A 288 19.85 -3.89 35.70
CA GLY A 288 20.02 -2.45 35.45
C GLY A 288 19.79 -2.03 34.00
N THR A 289 19.19 -2.90 33.18
CA THR A 289 18.70 -2.55 31.83
C THR A 289 17.19 -2.42 31.82
N HIS A 290 16.63 -1.86 30.73
CA HIS A 290 15.18 -1.69 30.64
C HIS A 290 14.46 -3.04 30.48
N PRO A 291 13.33 -3.31 31.16
CA PRO A 291 12.59 -4.60 31.11
C PRO A 291 12.20 -5.08 29.71
N ILE A 292 12.10 -4.14 28.77
CA ILE A 292 11.81 -4.41 27.36
C ILE A 292 12.86 -5.33 26.73
N VAL A 293 14.13 -5.19 27.11
CA VAL A 293 15.23 -5.96 26.54
C VAL A 293 15.00 -7.45 26.78
N GLY A 294 14.61 -7.84 28.00
CA GLY A 294 14.34 -9.23 28.33
C GLY A 294 13.18 -9.80 27.54
N SER A 295 12.10 -9.02 27.43
CA SER A 295 10.90 -9.44 26.70
C SER A 295 11.13 -9.60 25.19
N PHE A 296 11.88 -8.68 24.58
CA PHE A 296 12.24 -8.76 23.16
C PHE A 296 13.14 -9.97 22.88
N VAL A 297 14.17 -10.19 23.70
CA VAL A 297 15.07 -11.34 23.58
C VAL A 297 14.31 -12.66 23.78
N PHE A 298 13.38 -12.71 24.74
CA PHE A 298 12.54 -13.89 24.95
C PHE A 298 11.64 -14.19 23.75
N GLY A 299 11.13 -13.17 23.07
CA GLY A 299 10.42 -13.34 21.80
C GLY A 299 11.32 -13.91 20.69
N LEU A 300 12.53 -13.37 20.52
CA LEU A 300 13.47 -13.81 19.48
C LEU A 300 13.92 -15.27 19.60
N ILE A 301 13.97 -15.81 20.82
CA ILE A 301 14.40 -17.20 21.04
C ILE A 301 13.25 -18.19 20.91
N MET A 302 12.00 -17.73 20.79
CA MET A 302 10.85 -18.61 20.72
C MET A 302 10.86 -19.42 19.41
N PRO A 303 10.54 -20.72 19.43
CA PRO A 303 10.41 -21.51 18.20
C PRO A 303 9.31 -20.97 17.28
N SER A 304 9.56 -20.99 15.97
CA SER A 304 8.69 -20.38 14.95
C SER A 304 7.25 -20.89 14.98
N ASP A 305 7.05 -22.20 15.15
CA ASP A 305 5.72 -22.82 15.15
C ASP A 305 4.81 -22.25 16.24
N ILE A 306 5.38 -21.93 17.41
CA ILE A 306 4.62 -21.38 18.55
C ILE A 306 4.56 -19.87 18.49
N ALA A 307 5.59 -19.22 17.96
CA ALA A 307 5.58 -17.78 17.77
C ALA A 307 4.35 -17.33 16.99
N LEU A 308 3.95 -18.07 15.94
CA LEU A 308 2.75 -17.80 15.15
C LEU A 308 1.46 -17.94 15.97
N VAL A 309 1.31 -19.02 16.75
CA VAL A 309 0.13 -19.23 17.60
C VAL A 309 0.00 -18.15 18.67
N LEU A 310 1.12 -17.75 19.26
CA LEU A 310 1.15 -16.67 20.27
C LEU A 310 0.82 -15.31 19.66
N LEU A 311 1.33 -15.03 18.46
CA LEU A 311 1.01 -13.80 17.72
C LEU A 311 -0.48 -13.72 17.42
N ASP A 312 -1.09 -14.78 16.89
CA ASP A 312 -2.52 -14.79 16.57
C ASP A 312 -3.40 -14.54 17.81
N ARG A 313 -3.10 -15.21 18.93
CA ARG A 313 -3.89 -15.07 20.17
C ARG A 313 -3.72 -13.72 20.86
N PHE A 314 -2.51 -13.16 20.88
CA PHE A 314 -2.22 -11.97 21.70
C PHE A 314 -2.10 -10.66 20.94
N SER A 315 -1.82 -10.68 19.63
CA SER A 315 -1.56 -9.45 18.86
C SER A 315 -2.73 -8.47 18.95
N TYR A 316 -3.97 -8.94 18.79
CA TYR A 316 -5.16 -8.11 18.90
C TYR A 316 -5.37 -7.53 20.29
N PHE A 317 -5.13 -8.32 21.34
CA PHE A 317 -5.29 -7.85 22.71
C PHE A 317 -4.22 -6.81 23.08
N ILE A 318 -2.95 -7.13 22.85
CA ILE A 318 -1.83 -6.26 23.22
C ILE A 318 -1.83 -4.98 22.37
N SER A 319 -1.92 -5.11 21.05
CA SER A 319 -1.90 -3.96 20.14
C SER A 319 -3.23 -3.18 20.17
N GLY A 320 -4.35 -3.86 20.40
CA GLY A 320 -5.69 -3.27 20.39
C GLY A 320 -6.07 -2.54 21.67
N LEU A 321 -5.73 -3.10 22.83
CA LEU A 321 -6.17 -2.62 24.15
C LEU A 321 -5.03 -2.02 24.96
N LEU A 322 -3.90 -2.72 25.08
CA LEU A 322 -2.82 -2.34 26.00
C LEU A 322 -1.94 -1.21 25.44
N MET A 323 -1.55 -1.29 24.17
CA MET A 323 -0.65 -0.30 23.55
C MET A 323 -1.16 1.15 23.55
N PRO A 324 -2.45 1.42 23.29
CA PRO A 324 -3.00 2.77 23.42
C PRO A 324 -2.78 3.39 24.79
N VAL A 325 -2.76 2.58 25.85
CA VAL A 325 -2.49 3.07 27.22
C VAL A 325 -1.07 3.62 27.32
N PHE A 326 -0.08 2.92 26.76
CA PHE A 326 1.31 3.39 26.76
C PHE A 326 1.48 4.73 26.05
N PHE A 327 0.97 4.84 24.82
CA PHE A 327 1.07 6.09 24.05
C PHE A 327 0.25 7.23 24.68
N THR A 328 -0.88 6.91 25.33
CA THR A 328 -1.67 7.89 26.06
C THR A 328 -0.93 8.40 27.29
N VAL A 329 -0.25 7.54 28.05
CA VAL A 329 0.59 7.96 29.20
C VAL A 329 1.73 8.86 28.73
N ALA A 330 2.34 8.56 27.58
CA ALA A 330 3.33 9.44 26.97
C ALA A 330 2.73 10.83 26.66
N GLY A 331 1.53 10.88 26.06
CA GLY A 331 0.83 12.13 25.80
C GLY A 331 0.38 12.88 27.07
N LEU A 332 -0.02 12.16 28.13
CA LEU A 332 -0.49 12.72 29.40
C LEU A 332 0.60 13.54 30.10
N ARG A 333 1.87 13.17 29.91
CA ARG A 333 3.05 13.86 30.46
C ARG A 333 3.41 15.15 29.70
N VAL A 334 2.81 15.39 28.53
CA VAL A 334 3.06 16.59 27.72
C VAL A 334 2.31 17.79 28.31
N ASP A 335 3.06 18.85 28.60
CA ASP A 335 2.53 20.13 29.07
C ASP A 335 2.93 21.24 28.10
N ILE A 336 2.02 21.55 27.17
CA ILE A 336 2.22 22.52 26.10
C ILE A 336 2.46 23.93 26.65
N PHE A 337 1.92 24.26 27.84
CA PHE A 337 2.04 25.59 28.44
C PHE A 337 3.42 25.85 29.04
N LYS A 338 4.23 24.82 29.26
CA LYS A 338 5.64 24.96 29.68
C LYS A 338 6.59 25.27 28.54
N ILE A 339 6.11 25.26 27.29
CA ILE A 339 6.91 25.62 26.12
C ILE A 339 7.09 27.14 26.07
N THR A 340 8.28 27.61 26.40
CA THR A 340 8.61 29.05 26.42
C THR A 340 8.88 29.63 25.03
N LYS A 341 9.36 28.82 24.07
CA LYS A 341 9.74 29.27 22.72
C LYS A 341 9.18 28.36 21.63
N TRP A 342 7.95 28.63 21.19
CA TRP A 342 7.32 27.92 20.07
C TRP A 342 8.11 27.98 18.76
N ASN A 343 8.87 29.05 18.54
CA ASN A 343 9.74 29.20 17.37
C ASN A 343 10.74 28.05 17.23
N LEU A 344 11.15 27.43 18.35
CA LEU A 344 12.08 26.32 18.34
C LEU A 344 11.47 25.06 17.71
N VAL A 345 10.17 24.81 17.91
CA VAL A 345 9.45 23.68 17.28
C VAL A 345 9.46 23.81 15.76
N PHE A 346 9.14 25.00 15.24
CA PHE A 346 9.10 25.28 13.81
C PHE A 346 10.49 25.22 13.13
N VAL A 347 11.58 25.39 13.88
CA VAL A 347 12.95 25.26 13.37
C VAL A 347 13.45 23.81 13.48
N VAL A 348 13.16 23.13 14.59
CA VAL A 348 13.64 21.79 14.86
C VAL A 348 12.98 20.75 13.95
N VAL A 349 11.67 20.84 13.70
CA VAL A 349 10.98 19.85 12.85
C VAL A 349 11.57 19.78 11.42
N PRO A 350 11.70 20.89 10.66
CA PRO A 350 12.31 20.85 9.33
C PRO A 350 13.78 20.41 9.36
N LEU A 351 14.54 20.80 10.39
CA LEU A 351 15.93 20.40 10.53
C LEU A 351 16.04 18.87 10.69
N LEU A 352 15.20 18.27 11.52
CA LEU A 352 15.20 16.83 11.76
C LEU A 352 14.82 16.03 10.51
N PHE A 353 13.85 16.53 9.72
CA PHE A 353 13.57 15.99 8.39
C PHE A 353 14.78 16.10 7.46
N ALA A 354 15.38 17.29 7.38
CA ALA A 354 16.49 17.56 6.48
C ALA A 354 17.70 16.67 6.79
N VAL A 355 18.07 16.53 8.06
CA VAL A 355 19.21 15.70 8.49
C VAL A 355 19.01 14.24 8.09
N LYS A 356 17.80 13.69 8.29
CA LYS A 356 17.53 12.30 7.95
C LYS A 356 17.50 12.06 6.45
N ILE A 357 16.87 12.94 5.67
CA ILE A 357 16.84 12.85 4.21
C ILE A 357 18.25 12.98 3.61
N LEU A 358 19.02 13.95 4.10
CA LEU A 358 20.40 14.20 3.65
C LEU A 358 21.35 13.03 3.99
N SER A 359 20.96 12.15 4.92
CA SER A 359 21.75 10.94 5.24
C SER A 359 21.73 9.90 4.12
N PHE A 360 20.74 9.92 3.22
CA PHE A 360 20.57 8.90 2.17
C PHE A 360 20.89 9.44 0.77
N LEU A 361 20.65 10.72 0.50
CA LEU A 361 20.91 11.35 -0.81
C LEU A 361 22.35 11.14 -1.33
N PRO A 362 23.42 11.34 -0.55
CA PRO A 362 24.79 11.13 -1.03
C PRO A 362 25.08 9.67 -1.38
N ILE A 363 24.58 8.72 -0.59
CA ILE A 363 24.81 7.28 -0.80
C ILE A 363 24.03 6.76 -2.00
N SER A 364 22.89 7.39 -2.34
CA SER A 364 22.13 7.00 -3.53
C SER A 364 22.91 7.18 -4.84
N LEU A 365 23.80 8.18 -4.91
CA LEU A 365 24.71 8.36 -6.04
C LEU A 365 25.71 7.21 -6.19
N PHE A 366 26.16 6.63 -5.07
CA PHE A 366 27.10 5.51 -5.07
C PHE A 366 26.42 4.13 -5.22
N THR A 367 25.11 4.06 -5.01
CA THR A 367 24.35 2.78 -4.99
C THR A 367 23.43 2.59 -6.20
N ASN A 368 23.43 3.53 -7.17
CA ASN A 368 22.57 3.54 -8.37
C ASN A 368 21.07 3.49 -8.05
N ILE A 369 20.63 4.23 -7.02
CA ILE A 369 19.21 4.36 -6.68
C ILE A 369 18.71 5.69 -7.24
N HIS A 370 17.52 5.71 -7.87
CA HIS A 370 16.92 6.95 -8.37
C HIS A 370 16.74 7.98 -7.24
N SER A 371 17.03 9.25 -7.51
CA SER A 371 16.97 10.30 -6.47
C SER A 371 15.59 10.46 -5.83
N LYS A 372 14.52 10.14 -6.57
CA LYS A 372 13.15 10.11 -6.04
C LYS A 372 12.97 9.04 -4.97
N ASP A 373 13.44 7.82 -5.22
CA ASP A 373 13.37 6.71 -4.28
C ASP A 373 14.28 6.94 -3.08
N SER A 374 15.43 7.59 -3.27
CA SER A 374 16.31 8.02 -2.18
C SER A 374 15.66 9.05 -1.26
N PHE A 375 14.93 10.02 -1.84
CA PHE A 375 14.15 10.99 -1.07
C PHE A 375 13.00 10.32 -0.32
N ALA A 376 12.24 9.43 -0.98
CA ALA A 376 11.17 8.65 -0.37
C ALA A 376 11.70 7.76 0.78
N LEU A 377 12.84 7.10 0.57
CA LEU A 377 13.54 6.32 1.59
C LEU A 377 13.91 7.17 2.80
N GLY A 378 14.52 8.34 2.59
CA GLY A 378 14.87 9.27 3.68
C GLY A 378 13.66 9.77 4.47
N LEU A 379 12.54 9.99 3.78
CA LEU A 379 11.28 10.41 4.39
C LEU A 379 10.65 9.26 5.20
N LEU A 380 10.62 8.04 4.67
CA LEU A 380 10.16 6.83 5.38
C LEU A 380 11.02 6.53 6.61
N MET A 381 12.34 6.68 6.49
CA MET A 381 13.31 6.51 7.59
C MET A 381 13.21 7.63 8.64
N THR A 382 12.40 8.67 8.44
CA THR A 382 12.11 9.65 9.49
C THR A 382 11.03 9.16 10.46
N THR A 383 10.34 8.06 10.15
CA THR A 383 9.25 7.53 10.98
C THR A 383 9.74 7.12 12.36
N LYS A 384 9.10 7.70 13.37
CA LYS A 384 9.39 7.49 14.79
C LYS A 384 8.40 6.48 15.37
N GLY A 385 8.90 5.55 16.17
CA GLY A 385 8.04 4.58 16.86
C GLY A 385 8.29 4.54 18.36
N ILE A 386 8.06 3.36 18.92
CA ILE A 386 8.04 3.09 20.36
C ILE A 386 9.37 3.47 21.02
N TRP A 387 10.49 3.07 20.43
CA TRP A 387 11.83 3.34 20.96
C TRP A 387 12.11 4.84 21.13
N ALA A 388 11.66 5.69 20.20
CA ALA A 388 11.89 7.12 20.29
C ALA A 388 11.15 7.72 21.50
N ILE A 389 9.89 7.33 21.70
CA ILE A 389 9.08 7.79 22.83
C ILE A 389 9.64 7.27 24.15
N LEU A 390 10.08 6.01 24.19
CA LEU A 390 10.71 5.43 25.37
C LEU A 390 11.96 6.21 25.78
N VAL A 391 12.84 6.55 24.83
CA VAL A 391 14.04 7.35 25.10
C VAL A 391 13.65 8.71 25.65
N CYS A 392 12.64 9.38 25.08
CA CYS A 392 12.14 10.66 25.59
C CYS A 392 11.61 10.56 27.03
N ILE A 393 10.81 9.52 27.35
CA ILE A 393 10.28 9.31 28.70
C ILE A 393 11.40 9.02 29.69
N THR A 394 12.32 8.11 29.34
CA THR A 394 13.46 7.75 30.20
C THR A 394 14.34 8.96 30.48
N ALA A 395 14.54 9.82 29.48
CA ALA A 395 15.33 11.02 29.63
C ALA A 395 14.60 12.10 30.44
N LEU A 396 13.27 12.18 30.39
CA LEU A 396 12.48 13.01 31.32
C LEU A 396 12.59 12.50 32.76
N ASP A 397 12.47 11.19 32.98
CA ASP A 397 12.52 10.57 34.31
C ASP A 397 13.88 10.72 34.98
N LYS A 398 14.96 10.64 34.20
CA LYS A 398 16.34 10.88 34.67
C LYS A 398 16.66 12.36 34.85
N GLY A 399 15.71 13.27 34.61
CA GLY A 399 15.91 14.72 34.69
C GLY A 399 16.85 15.29 33.62
N VAL A 400 17.11 14.53 32.54
CA VAL A 400 17.93 14.94 31.40
C VAL A 400 17.18 15.92 30.51
N LEU A 401 15.90 15.66 30.24
CA LEU A 401 15.00 16.64 29.60
C LEU A 401 14.13 17.32 30.65
N HIS A 402 13.97 18.63 30.54
CA HIS A 402 12.93 19.34 31.26
C HIS A 402 11.56 19.12 30.59
N ALA A 403 10.48 19.36 31.34
CA ALA A 403 9.11 19.14 30.85
C ALA A 403 8.79 19.92 29.56
N GLY A 404 9.35 21.12 29.38
CA GLY A 404 9.21 21.90 28.14
C GLY A 404 9.89 21.25 26.94
N ASP A 405 11.13 20.75 27.12
CA ASP A 405 11.90 20.09 26.05
C ASP A 405 11.25 18.74 25.67
N TYR A 406 10.74 18.02 26.66
CA TYR A 406 9.95 16.81 26.44
C TYR A 406 8.69 17.10 25.60
N ALA A 407 7.95 18.16 25.93
CA ALA A 407 6.78 18.56 25.15
C ALA A 407 7.15 18.89 23.69
N VAL A 408 8.23 19.65 23.46
CA VAL A 408 8.72 19.99 22.12
C VAL A 408 9.11 18.75 21.32
N THR A 409 9.84 17.81 21.92
CA THR A 409 10.29 16.57 21.26
C THR A 409 9.13 15.65 20.90
N VAL A 410 8.15 15.44 21.80
CA VAL A 410 6.97 14.62 21.52
C VAL A 410 6.09 15.25 20.44
N ILE A 411 5.85 16.57 20.49
CA ILE A 411 5.10 17.28 19.44
C ILE A 411 5.83 17.17 18.10
N SER A 412 7.16 17.28 18.09
CA SER A 412 7.97 17.12 16.87
C SER A 412 7.83 15.72 16.27
N ILE A 413 7.86 14.68 17.12
CA ILE A 413 7.62 13.27 16.71
C ILE A 413 6.22 13.12 16.09
N LEU A 414 5.21 13.72 16.71
CA LEU A 414 3.83 13.66 16.23
C LEU A 414 3.69 14.34 14.86
N LEU A 415 4.26 15.53 14.70
CA LEU A 415 4.26 16.25 13.43
C LEU A 415 5.00 15.48 12.33
N MET A 416 6.15 14.88 12.65
CA MET A 416 6.90 14.08 11.68
C MET A 416 6.09 12.90 11.16
N ASN A 417 5.57 12.08 12.08
CA ASN A 417 4.78 10.91 11.71
C ASN A 417 3.51 11.31 10.94
N SER A 418 2.94 12.48 11.24
CA SER A 418 1.74 12.95 10.56
C SER A 418 1.98 13.39 9.12
N ILE A 419 3.17 13.90 8.81
CA ILE A 419 3.53 14.40 7.47
C ILE A 419 3.95 13.25 6.54
N ILE A 420 4.55 12.17 7.07
CA ILE A 420 5.17 11.11 6.27
C ILE A 420 4.18 10.41 5.34
N ALA A 421 3.10 9.83 5.89
CA ALA A 421 2.12 9.08 5.12
C ALA A 421 1.46 9.87 3.98
N PRO A 422 0.92 11.10 4.17
CA PRO A 422 0.34 11.88 3.08
C PRO A 422 1.39 12.32 2.05
N THR A 423 2.64 12.57 2.47
CA THR A 423 3.71 12.96 1.53
C THR A 423 4.09 11.79 0.61
N ILE A 424 4.24 10.57 1.14
CA ILE A 424 4.48 9.38 0.30
C ILE A 424 3.28 9.08 -0.58
N ALA A 425 2.07 9.17 -0.03
CA ALA A 425 0.84 8.96 -0.79
C ALA A 425 0.75 9.91 -1.99
N THR A 426 1.02 11.20 -1.81
CA THR A 426 1.00 12.19 -2.90
C THR A 426 2.13 11.98 -3.91
N LEU A 427 3.33 11.62 -3.46
CA LEU A 427 4.49 11.36 -4.32
C LEU A 427 4.24 10.17 -5.26
N TYR A 428 3.69 9.07 -4.75
CA TYR A 428 3.42 7.86 -5.54
C TYR A 428 2.05 7.91 -6.26
N LYS A 429 1.02 8.54 -5.69
CA LYS A 429 -0.28 8.77 -6.39
C LYS A 429 -0.11 9.68 -7.61
N ARG A 430 0.76 10.69 -7.56
CA ARG A 430 1.06 11.56 -8.71
C ARG A 430 1.82 10.81 -9.80
N THR A 431 2.65 9.85 -9.43
CA THR A 431 3.35 8.98 -10.39
C THR A 431 2.35 8.04 -11.07
N ASN A 432 1.43 7.43 -10.31
CA ASN A 432 0.36 6.61 -10.88
C ASN A 432 -0.60 7.42 -11.75
N LEU A 433 -0.92 8.68 -11.42
CA LEU A 433 -1.75 9.54 -12.28
C LEU A 433 -1.04 9.90 -13.59
N PHE A 434 0.24 10.25 -13.56
CA PHE A 434 0.99 10.57 -14.79
C PHE A 434 1.14 9.37 -15.73
N ILE A 435 1.17 8.15 -15.19
CA ILE A 435 1.25 6.92 -16.00
C ILE A 435 -0.15 6.40 -16.37
N LYS A 436 -1.17 6.62 -15.53
CA LYS A 436 -2.60 6.35 -15.81
C LYS A 436 -3.12 7.08 -17.04
N TYR A 437 -2.51 8.22 -17.41
CA TYR A 437 -2.82 8.96 -18.63
C TYR A 437 -2.21 8.37 -19.91
N ASN A 438 -1.55 7.21 -19.87
CA ASN A 438 -0.80 6.74 -21.02
C ASN A 438 -1.04 5.24 -21.32
N SER A 439 -1.98 4.94 -22.23
CA SER A 439 -2.24 3.64 -22.88
C SER A 439 -2.82 2.53 -22.03
N ARG A 440 -4.13 2.62 -21.79
CA ARG A 440 -4.93 1.52 -21.20
C ARG A 440 -5.65 0.67 -22.25
N THR A 441 -5.64 1.10 -23.51
CA THR A 441 -6.19 0.40 -24.67
C THR A 441 -5.11 0.06 -25.69
N ILE A 442 -5.34 -1.01 -26.45
CA ILE A 442 -4.56 -1.45 -27.62
C ILE A 442 -4.57 -0.36 -28.69
N GLN A 443 -5.71 0.31 -28.90
CA GLN A 443 -5.82 1.46 -29.81
C GLN A 443 -4.81 2.57 -29.49
N GLU A 444 -4.71 2.98 -28.22
CA GLU A 444 -3.74 3.99 -27.79
C GLU A 444 -2.29 3.48 -27.86
N ALA A 445 -2.08 2.18 -27.58
CA ALA A 445 -0.76 1.55 -27.66
C ALA A 445 -0.24 1.41 -29.10
N ARG A 446 -1.10 1.55 -30.11
CA ARG A 446 -0.75 1.44 -31.54
C ARG A 446 0.36 2.39 -31.99
N ASN A 447 0.41 3.60 -31.41
CA ASN A 447 1.40 4.63 -31.73
C ASN A 447 2.67 4.57 -30.84
N LYS A 448 2.78 3.59 -29.96
CA LYS A 448 3.90 3.45 -29.01
C LYS A 448 4.88 2.36 -29.41
N THR A 449 6.08 2.47 -28.83
CA THR A 449 7.21 1.56 -29.04
C THR A 449 7.10 0.24 -28.28
N GLU A 450 6.20 0.12 -27.29
CA GLU A 450 6.08 -1.07 -26.44
C GLU A 450 4.60 -1.45 -26.23
N LEU A 451 4.25 -2.72 -26.47
CA LEU A 451 2.95 -3.29 -26.07
C LEU A 451 3.15 -4.19 -24.84
N ARG A 452 2.37 -3.94 -23.79
CA ARG A 452 2.42 -4.70 -22.54
C ARG A 452 1.18 -5.57 -22.39
N ILE A 453 1.39 -6.88 -22.29
CA ILE A 453 0.33 -7.88 -22.18
C ILE A 453 0.50 -8.63 -20.86
N LEU A 454 -0.57 -8.77 -20.08
CA LEU A 454 -0.61 -9.66 -18.91
C LEU A 454 -1.48 -10.86 -19.25
N VAL A 455 -0.95 -12.06 -19.02
CA VAL A 455 -1.64 -13.31 -19.34
C VAL A 455 -1.83 -14.10 -18.06
N CYS A 456 -3.07 -14.50 -17.78
CA CYS A 456 -3.39 -15.36 -16.65
C CYS A 456 -3.35 -16.83 -17.07
N ILE A 457 -2.72 -17.67 -16.26
CA ILE A 457 -2.53 -19.09 -16.53
C ILE A 457 -3.10 -19.85 -15.34
N HIS A 458 -4.13 -20.66 -15.61
CA HIS A 458 -4.78 -21.53 -14.61
C HIS A 458 -4.18 -22.94 -14.58
N SER A 459 -3.70 -23.43 -15.72
CA SER A 459 -3.03 -24.73 -15.85
C SER A 459 -2.09 -24.69 -17.05
N TYR A 460 -1.09 -25.56 -17.05
CA TYR A 460 -0.18 -25.81 -18.16
C TYR A 460 -0.93 -26.16 -19.47
N CYS A 461 -2.13 -26.75 -19.40
CA CYS A 461 -2.98 -27.04 -20.57
C CYS A 461 -3.29 -25.77 -21.40
N ASN A 462 -3.24 -24.56 -20.81
CA ASN A 462 -3.51 -23.29 -21.53
C ASN A 462 -2.27 -22.69 -22.21
N VAL A 463 -1.07 -23.13 -21.83
CA VAL A 463 0.18 -22.50 -22.23
C VAL A 463 0.40 -22.58 -23.75
N PRO A 464 0.20 -23.73 -24.44
CA PRO A 464 0.49 -23.82 -25.87
C PRO A 464 -0.32 -22.84 -26.73
N GLY A 465 -1.65 -22.80 -26.56
CA GLY A 465 -2.51 -21.88 -27.31
C GLY A 465 -2.21 -20.41 -27.03
N ILE A 466 -1.93 -20.08 -25.76
CA ILE A 466 -1.51 -18.74 -25.35
C ILE A 466 -0.19 -18.34 -26.01
N LEU A 467 0.81 -19.22 -26.01
CA LEU A 467 2.10 -18.95 -26.63
C LEU A 467 1.93 -18.72 -28.12
N LYS A 468 1.11 -19.51 -28.81
CA LYS A 468 0.82 -19.32 -30.24
C LYS A 468 0.09 -18.01 -30.51
N LEU A 469 -0.87 -17.63 -29.66
CA LEU A 469 -1.53 -16.32 -29.74
C LEU A 469 -0.54 -15.16 -29.58
N LEU A 470 0.36 -15.24 -28.59
CA LEU A 470 1.41 -14.25 -28.37
C LEU A 470 2.41 -14.21 -29.54
N GLU A 471 2.75 -15.37 -30.09
CA GLU A 471 3.63 -15.51 -31.25
C GLU A 471 3.07 -14.75 -32.46
N ILE A 472 1.75 -14.84 -32.69
CA ILE A 472 1.04 -14.16 -33.79
C ILE A 472 0.81 -12.67 -33.46
N SER A 473 0.68 -12.30 -32.19
CA SER A 473 0.51 -10.92 -31.71
C SER A 473 1.74 -10.04 -31.88
N HIS A 474 2.89 -10.66 -32.12
CA HIS A 474 4.13 -9.99 -32.42
C HIS A 474 4.09 -9.43 -33.86
N GLY A 475 3.88 -8.12 -33.99
CA GLY A 475 3.99 -7.42 -35.28
C GLY A 475 5.45 -7.16 -35.68
N SER A 476 5.80 -7.41 -36.95
CA SER A 476 7.14 -7.13 -37.49
C SER A 476 7.50 -5.64 -37.37
N GLY A 477 8.59 -5.29 -36.66
CA GLY A 477 9.10 -3.92 -36.56
C GLY A 477 9.95 -3.60 -35.31
N HIS A 478 10.21 -2.31 -35.08
CA HIS A 478 10.93 -1.77 -33.90
C HIS A 478 10.10 -1.80 -32.59
N ASN A 479 8.89 -2.38 -32.60
CA ASN A 479 7.98 -2.33 -31.46
C ASN A 479 8.21 -3.54 -30.56
N GLN A 480 8.64 -3.29 -29.33
CA GLN A 480 8.87 -4.32 -28.31
C GLN A 480 7.53 -4.85 -27.78
N MET A 481 7.45 -6.15 -27.49
CA MET A 481 6.33 -6.75 -26.76
C MET A 481 6.82 -7.26 -25.40
N THR A 482 6.20 -6.81 -24.32
CA THR A 482 6.49 -7.28 -22.96
C THR A 482 5.32 -8.09 -22.44
N VAL A 483 5.58 -9.35 -22.09
CA VAL A 483 4.59 -10.30 -21.59
C VAL A 483 4.83 -10.57 -20.12
N PHE A 484 3.80 -10.35 -19.30
CA PHE A 484 3.76 -10.78 -17.91
C PHE A 484 2.93 -12.07 -17.84
N ALA A 485 3.55 -13.20 -17.54
CA ALA A 485 2.87 -14.49 -17.44
C ALA A 485 2.57 -14.78 -15.96
N LEU A 486 1.29 -14.75 -15.56
CA LEU A 486 0.87 -14.90 -14.17
C LEU A 486 0.23 -16.29 -13.95
N HIS A 487 0.91 -17.12 -13.15
CA HIS A 487 0.41 -18.41 -12.69
C HIS A 487 -0.25 -18.27 -11.31
N PHE A 488 -1.47 -18.77 -11.16
CA PHE A 488 -2.21 -18.78 -9.90
C PHE A 488 -2.07 -20.13 -9.20
N VAL A 489 -1.76 -20.10 -7.92
CA VAL A 489 -1.76 -21.30 -7.06
C VAL A 489 -2.67 -21.01 -5.87
N ASP A 490 -3.72 -21.83 -5.69
CA ASP A 490 -4.68 -21.70 -4.61
C ASP A 490 -4.06 -22.10 -3.26
N LEU A 491 -4.33 -21.32 -2.21
CA LEU A 491 -3.85 -21.56 -0.85
C LEU A 491 -5.01 -21.38 0.13
N PRO A 492 -5.59 -22.48 0.62
CA PRO A 492 -6.74 -22.40 1.52
C PRO A 492 -6.40 -21.90 2.93
N ASP A 493 -5.15 -21.99 3.38
CA ASP A 493 -4.77 -21.87 4.80
C ASP A 493 -4.04 -20.56 5.21
N GLN A 494 -3.92 -19.56 4.32
CA GLN A 494 -3.21 -18.30 4.64
C GLN A 494 -3.97 -17.03 4.20
N PRO A 495 -4.10 -15.99 5.06
CA PRO A 495 -4.88 -14.78 4.76
C PRO A 495 -4.11 -13.71 3.96
N SER A 496 -2.88 -13.97 3.49
CA SER A 496 -2.02 -12.99 2.83
C SER A 496 -1.57 -13.46 1.45
N SER A 497 -1.77 -12.63 0.43
CA SER A 497 -1.27 -12.90 -0.92
C SER A 497 0.25 -12.74 -1.00
N VAL A 498 0.93 -13.68 -1.65
CA VAL A 498 2.38 -13.62 -1.92
C VAL A 498 2.61 -13.66 -3.43
N LEU A 499 3.26 -12.61 -3.97
CA LEU A 499 3.69 -12.57 -5.37
C LEU A 499 5.16 -12.95 -5.46
N ILE A 500 5.45 -14.05 -6.16
CA ILE A 500 6.78 -14.53 -6.49
C ILE A 500 7.12 -14.08 -7.91
N VAL A 501 8.27 -13.42 -8.07
CA VAL A 501 8.79 -12.98 -9.38
C VAL A 501 9.91 -13.92 -9.80
N HIS A 502 9.74 -14.59 -10.94
CA HIS A 502 10.79 -15.41 -11.54
C HIS A 502 11.61 -14.54 -12.51
N ASP A 503 12.87 -14.25 -12.15
CA ASP A 503 13.74 -13.36 -12.92
C ASP A 503 14.78 -14.18 -13.71
N SER A 504 14.80 -14.02 -15.03
CA SER A 504 15.65 -14.79 -15.95
C SER A 504 17.16 -14.46 -15.83
N HIS A 505 17.52 -13.39 -15.11
CA HIS A 505 18.90 -12.90 -14.95
C HIS A 505 19.54 -13.16 -13.57
N SER A 506 18.90 -13.90 -12.67
CA SER A 506 19.53 -14.32 -11.41
C SER A 506 19.95 -15.79 -11.46
N PRO A 507 21.20 -16.16 -11.09
CA PRO A 507 21.58 -17.56 -11.02
C PRO A 507 20.69 -18.25 -9.97
N ARG A 508 20.05 -19.34 -10.39
CA ARG A 508 19.18 -20.19 -9.56
C ARG A 508 19.84 -20.44 -8.20
N PHE A 509 19.18 -19.99 -7.14
CA PHE A 509 19.46 -20.46 -5.79
C PHE A 509 19.05 -21.93 -5.77
N GLU A 510 20.01 -22.85 -5.62
CA GLU A 510 19.70 -24.26 -5.36
C GLU A 510 18.85 -24.33 -4.09
N GLU A 511 17.56 -24.64 -4.25
CA GLU A 511 16.70 -25.00 -3.14
C GLU A 511 17.27 -26.25 -2.48
N THR A 512 17.78 -26.04 -1.27
CA THR A 512 18.19 -27.14 -0.40
C THR A 512 16.91 -27.88 -0.01
N LYS A 513 16.71 -29.08 -0.57
CA LYS A 513 15.69 -30.04 -0.13
C LYS A 513 15.81 -30.24 1.38
N ALA A 514 14.94 -29.57 2.13
CA ALA A 514 14.76 -29.78 3.56
C ALA A 514 13.43 -30.51 3.74
N ASN A 515 13.53 -31.69 4.36
CA ASN A 515 12.45 -32.65 4.58
C ASN A 515 11.22 -32.02 5.26
N GLY A 516 10.05 -32.20 4.64
CA GLY A 516 8.72 -32.01 5.24
C GLY A 516 7.66 -32.38 4.21
N GLY A 517 6.95 -33.49 4.43
CA GLY A 517 6.00 -34.06 3.46
C GLY A 517 4.72 -33.24 3.30
N HIS A 518 4.14 -33.37 2.09
CA HIS A 518 2.93 -32.74 1.55
C HIS A 518 3.12 -31.34 0.94
N HIS A 519 3.44 -31.32 -0.37
CA HIS A 519 2.95 -30.45 -1.46
C HIS A 519 4.00 -30.41 -2.59
N ASP A 520 4.24 -31.58 -3.23
CA ASP A 520 5.29 -31.76 -4.26
C ASP A 520 4.71 -31.78 -5.69
N TYR A 521 3.41 -31.51 -5.87
CA TYR A 521 2.72 -31.61 -7.17
C TYR A 521 2.71 -30.27 -7.95
N ASP A 522 2.52 -29.13 -7.29
CA ASP A 522 2.34 -27.82 -7.97
C ASP A 522 3.64 -27.10 -8.35
N SER A 523 4.78 -27.49 -7.76
CA SER A 523 6.10 -26.94 -8.10
C SER A 523 6.54 -27.37 -9.51
N SER A 524 6.22 -28.60 -9.92
CA SER A 524 6.55 -29.13 -11.23
C SER A 524 5.82 -28.41 -12.36
N GLU A 525 4.54 -28.08 -12.18
CA GLU A 525 3.74 -27.39 -13.20
C GLU A 525 4.21 -25.94 -13.37
N THR A 526 4.45 -25.24 -12.26
CA THR A 526 4.99 -23.87 -12.28
C THR A 526 6.34 -23.81 -13.01
N ASP A 527 7.24 -24.77 -12.76
CA ASP A 527 8.53 -24.87 -13.44
C ASP A 527 8.38 -25.11 -14.95
N GLN A 528 7.41 -25.92 -15.38
CA GLN A 528 7.12 -26.16 -16.80
C GLN A 528 6.61 -24.89 -17.49
N ILE A 529 5.69 -24.16 -16.85
CA ILE A 529 5.18 -22.89 -17.35
C ILE A 529 6.32 -21.88 -17.52
N VAL A 530 7.13 -21.68 -16.46
CA VAL A 530 8.27 -20.76 -16.48
C VAL A 530 9.27 -21.15 -17.58
N THR A 531 9.51 -22.45 -17.77
CA THR A 531 10.42 -22.93 -18.82
C THR A 531 9.90 -22.60 -20.21
N ALA A 532 8.62 -22.86 -20.49
CA ALA A 532 8.00 -22.58 -21.78
C ALA A 532 8.03 -21.08 -22.15
N PHE A 533 7.73 -20.21 -21.19
CA PHE A 533 7.77 -18.76 -21.38
C PHE A 533 9.19 -18.20 -21.56
N ASN A 534 10.18 -18.79 -20.89
CA ASN A 534 11.60 -18.45 -21.10
C ASN A 534 12.11 -18.93 -22.47
N GLU A 535 11.61 -20.05 -22.98
CA GLU A 535 11.93 -20.52 -24.33
C GLU A 535 11.31 -19.61 -25.39
N PHE A 536 10.07 -19.16 -25.17
CA PHE A 536 9.40 -18.17 -26.02
C PHE A 536 10.18 -16.84 -26.13
N GLU A 537 10.73 -16.34 -25.01
CA GLU A 537 11.59 -15.15 -25.00
C GLU A 537 12.88 -15.34 -25.81
N LYS A 538 13.48 -16.53 -25.76
CA LYS A 538 14.74 -16.83 -26.50
C LYS A 538 14.53 -16.97 -28.00
N THR A 539 13.37 -17.49 -28.40
CA THR A 539 13.06 -17.75 -29.81
C THR A 539 12.62 -16.49 -30.55
N ASN A 540 12.07 -15.50 -29.83
CA ASN A 540 11.53 -14.28 -30.43
C ASN A 540 12.33 -13.04 -30.04
N ASP A 541 13.05 -12.46 -31.00
CA ASP A 541 13.71 -11.16 -30.82
C ASP A 541 12.68 -10.05 -30.52
N ASN A 542 13.05 -9.05 -29.73
CA ASN A 542 12.16 -7.94 -29.29
C ASN A 542 10.94 -8.35 -28.44
N VAL A 543 10.92 -9.58 -27.92
CA VAL A 543 9.97 -9.99 -26.88
C VAL A 543 10.70 -10.04 -25.54
N ARG A 544 10.05 -9.55 -24.48
CA ARG A 544 10.52 -9.70 -23.10
C ARG A 544 9.46 -10.41 -22.29
N VAL A 545 9.86 -11.39 -21.49
CA VAL A 545 8.92 -12.17 -20.67
C VAL A 545 9.29 -12.06 -19.20
N GLN A 546 8.29 -11.86 -18.34
CA GLN A 546 8.43 -11.94 -16.90
C GLN A 546 7.37 -12.91 -16.36
N SER A 547 7.84 -14.07 -15.86
CA SER A 547 6.98 -15.06 -15.23
C SER A 547 6.76 -14.74 -13.76
N LEU A 548 5.52 -14.79 -13.32
CA LEU A 548 5.06 -14.41 -11.98
C LEU A 548 4.18 -15.54 -11.43
N THR A 549 4.33 -15.86 -10.15
CA THR A 549 3.43 -16.80 -9.46
C THR A 549 2.79 -16.07 -8.30
N THR A 550 1.46 -16.09 -8.21
CA THR A 550 0.75 -15.52 -7.06
C THR A 550 0.06 -16.60 -6.26
N LEU A 551 0.21 -16.48 -4.95
CA LEU A 551 -0.28 -17.38 -3.93
C LEU A 551 -1.39 -16.65 -3.18
N SER A 552 -2.64 -16.88 -3.57
CA SER A 552 -3.80 -16.11 -3.08
C SER A 552 -5.07 -16.97 -3.03
N PRO A 553 -5.96 -16.75 -2.04
CA PRO A 553 -7.27 -17.41 -2.02
C PRO A 553 -8.12 -16.95 -3.22
N ILE A 554 -8.92 -17.87 -3.77
CA ILE A 554 -9.76 -17.66 -4.97
C ILE A 554 -10.56 -16.36 -4.93
N THR A 555 -11.13 -15.99 -3.78
CA THR A 555 -11.96 -14.77 -3.63
C THR A 555 -11.20 -13.47 -3.82
N ALA A 556 -9.87 -13.48 -3.64
CA ALA A 556 -9.01 -12.31 -3.79
C ALA A 556 -8.30 -12.25 -5.16
N MET A 557 -8.39 -13.30 -5.98
CA MET A 557 -7.64 -13.42 -7.24
C MET A 557 -7.94 -12.28 -8.22
N HIS A 558 -9.21 -11.87 -8.40
CA HIS A 558 -9.56 -10.77 -9.29
C HIS A 558 -8.87 -9.45 -8.88
N GLY A 559 -8.79 -9.18 -7.57
CA GLY A 559 -8.15 -7.99 -7.03
C GLY A 559 -6.64 -7.99 -7.29
N ASP A 560 -6.00 -9.15 -7.16
CA ASP A 560 -4.58 -9.32 -7.47
C ASP A 560 -4.31 -9.15 -8.98
N ILE A 561 -5.15 -9.73 -9.86
CA ILE A 561 -5.06 -9.55 -11.32
C ILE A 561 -5.14 -8.08 -11.69
N CYS A 562 -6.19 -7.38 -11.23
CA CYS A 562 -6.42 -5.98 -11.58
C CYS A 562 -5.32 -5.06 -11.00
N SER A 563 -4.86 -5.32 -9.78
CA SER A 563 -3.78 -4.54 -9.17
C SER A 563 -2.45 -4.72 -9.90
N LEU A 564 -2.12 -5.95 -10.31
CA LEU A 564 -0.91 -6.22 -11.09
C LEU A 564 -1.00 -5.60 -12.49
N ALA A 565 -2.16 -5.66 -13.13
CA ALA A 565 -2.40 -5.00 -14.41
C ALA A 565 -2.18 -3.48 -14.32
N GLU A 566 -2.63 -2.85 -13.23
CA GLU A 566 -2.40 -1.43 -12.96
C GLU A 566 -0.92 -1.12 -12.69
N ASP A 567 -0.26 -1.92 -11.86
CA ASP A 567 1.15 -1.73 -11.48
C ASP A 567 2.11 -1.89 -12.67
N LYS A 568 1.80 -2.80 -13.60
CA LYS A 568 2.62 -3.07 -14.79
C LYS A 568 2.25 -2.23 -16.00
N PHE A 569 1.19 -1.42 -15.91
CA PHE A 569 0.66 -0.60 -17.00
C PHE A 569 0.35 -1.45 -18.24
N VAL A 570 -0.41 -2.51 -18.01
CA VAL A 570 -0.83 -3.45 -19.04
C VAL A 570 -1.83 -2.76 -19.99
N ALA A 571 -1.68 -2.99 -21.29
CA ALA A 571 -2.63 -2.51 -22.30
C ALA A 571 -3.67 -3.58 -22.67
N LEU A 572 -3.30 -4.87 -22.58
CA LEU A 572 -4.18 -6.01 -22.83
C LEU A 572 -3.98 -7.09 -21.76
N LEU A 573 -5.07 -7.45 -21.07
CA LEU A 573 -5.13 -8.58 -20.16
C LEU A 573 -5.76 -9.78 -20.87
N ILE A 574 -5.11 -10.95 -20.90
CA ILE A 574 -5.65 -12.18 -21.50
C ILE A 574 -6.02 -13.18 -20.41
N LEU A 575 -7.28 -13.59 -20.39
CA LEU A 575 -7.86 -14.59 -19.49
C LEU A 575 -8.21 -15.86 -20.26
N PRO A 576 -7.86 -17.06 -19.75
CA PRO A 576 -8.37 -18.31 -20.31
C PRO A 576 -9.86 -18.46 -20.03
N PHE A 577 -10.61 -18.97 -21.00
CA PHE A 577 -11.99 -19.41 -20.76
C PHE A 577 -12.03 -20.64 -19.86
N HIS A 578 -13.02 -20.71 -18.98
CA HIS A 578 -13.09 -21.70 -17.91
C HIS A 578 -13.35 -23.15 -18.39
N LYS A 579 -13.76 -23.36 -19.65
CA LYS A 579 -14.09 -24.67 -20.22
C LYS A 579 -13.16 -25.05 -21.37
N HIS A 580 -12.52 -26.21 -21.28
CA HIS A 580 -11.63 -26.73 -22.33
C HIS A 580 -12.37 -27.63 -23.33
N ALA A 581 -12.04 -27.50 -24.62
CA ALA A 581 -12.51 -28.41 -25.66
C ALA A 581 -11.62 -29.67 -25.66
N THR A 582 -12.21 -30.80 -25.27
CA THR A 582 -11.53 -32.06 -24.96
C THR A 582 -10.79 -32.70 -26.15
N LYS A 583 -9.50 -33.02 -25.97
CA LYS A 583 -8.84 -34.22 -26.51
C LYS A 583 -8.14 -34.96 -25.36
N GLU A 584 -8.86 -35.92 -24.77
CA GLU A 584 -8.42 -37.10 -23.99
C GLU A 584 -7.28 -37.05 -22.93
N GLN A 585 -6.71 -35.91 -22.51
CA GLN A 585 -5.60 -35.97 -21.54
C GLN A 585 -5.48 -34.89 -20.44
N CYS A 586 -6.45 -33.99 -20.26
CA CYS A 586 -6.48 -33.08 -19.11
C CYS A 586 -7.74 -33.40 -18.29
N LEU A 587 -7.62 -34.39 -17.39
CA LEU A 587 -8.70 -34.92 -16.56
C LEU A 587 -8.65 -34.20 -15.22
N GLU A 588 -9.26 -33.02 -15.13
CA GLU A 588 -9.47 -32.35 -13.85
C GLU A 588 -10.77 -31.53 -13.86
N GLU A 589 -11.58 -31.75 -12.83
CA GLU A 589 -12.81 -31.01 -12.56
C GLU A 589 -12.47 -29.53 -12.37
N ILE A 590 -12.87 -28.72 -13.34
CA ILE A 590 -12.78 -27.26 -13.29
C ILE A 590 -13.39 -26.77 -11.98
N ILE A 591 -12.61 -25.99 -11.22
CA ILE A 591 -13.08 -25.25 -10.06
C ILE A 591 -14.32 -24.43 -10.49
N SER A 592 -15.49 -24.73 -9.91
CA SER A 592 -16.79 -24.11 -10.23
C SER A 592 -16.88 -22.59 -10.02
N SER A 593 -15.77 -21.93 -9.70
CA SER A 593 -15.67 -20.53 -9.28
C SER A 593 -15.03 -19.62 -10.34
N PHE A 594 -14.40 -20.15 -11.40
CA PHE A 594 -13.72 -19.35 -12.42
C PHE A 594 -14.63 -18.40 -13.24
N PRO A 595 -15.87 -18.75 -13.60
CA PRO A 595 -16.77 -17.81 -14.28
C PRO A 595 -16.99 -16.51 -13.48
N ASN A 596 -17.06 -16.61 -12.14
CA ASN A 596 -17.20 -15.44 -11.28
C ASN A 596 -15.94 -14.56 -11.30
N ILE A 597 -14.76 -15.17 -11.33
CA ILE A 597 -13.47 -14.44 -11.38
C ILE A 597 -13.33 -13.68 -12.70
N ASN A 598 -13.59 -14.33 -13.83
CA ASN A 598 -13.51 -13.67 -15.14
C ASN A 598 -14.47 -12.48 -15.23
N GLN A 599 -15.67 -12.63 -14.69
CA GLN A 599 -16.66 -11.55 -14.65
C GLN A 599 -16.22 -10.40 -13.72
N ASP A 600 -15.73 -10.71 -12.52
CA ASP A 600 -15.18 -9.72 -11.59
C ASP A 600 -14.00 -8.95 -12.22
N VAL A 601 -13.14 -9.63 -12.98
CA VAL A 601 -12.03 -9.01 -13.70
C VAL A 601 -12.53 -8.14 -14.85
N LEU A 602 -13.49 -8.62 -15.66
CA LEU A 602 -14.08 -7.84 -16.74
C LEU A 602 -14.71 -6.53 -16.25
N ASP A 603 -15.23 -6.50 -15.03
CA ASP A 603 -15.87 -5.30 -14.44
C ASP A 603 -14.88 -4.33 -13.80
N ASN A 604 -13.74 -4.83 -13.29
CA ASN A 604 -12.78 -4.03 -12.51
C ASN A 604 -11.44 -3.79 -13.22
N ALA A 605 -11.18 -4.40 -14.37
CA ALA A 605 -9.89 -4.32 -15.05
C ALA A 605 -9.50 -2.86 -15.43
N PRO A 606 -8.25 -2.44 -15.18
CA PRO A 606 -7.77 -1.10 -15.52
C PRO A 606 -7.30 -0.98 -16.98
N CYS A 607 -7.56 -1.98 -17.83
CA CYS A 607 -7.10 -2.09 -19.22
C CYS A 607 -8.07 -2.97 -20.04
N SER A 608 -7.85 -3.04 -21.36
CA SER A 608 -8.66 -3.88 -22.25
C SER A 608 -8.45 -5.37 -21.90
N VAL A 609 -9.52 -6.15 -21.95
CA VAL A 609 -9.53 -7.56 -21.53
C VAL A 609 -9.88 -8.44 -22.72
N GLY A 610 -9.11 -9.51 -22.92
CA GLY A 610 -9.37 -10.56 -23.89
C GLY A 610 -9.67 -11.89 -23.19
N ILE A 611 -10.78 -12.53 -23.50
CA ILE A 611 -11.06 -13.92 -23.08
C ILE A 611 -10.73 -14.85 -24.24
N PHE A 612 -9.81 -15.78 -23.99
CA PHE A 612 -9.30 -16.69 -24.99
C PHE A 612 -9.82 -18.11 -24.78
N ILE A 613 -10.44 -18.66 -25.84
CA ILE A 613 -10.91 -20.04 -25.93
C ILE A 613 -9.97 -20.79 -26.86
N ASP A 614 -9.18 -21.70 -26.30
CA ASP A 614 -8.31 -22.58 -27.09
C ASP A 614 -9.05 -23.85 -27.51
N ARG A 615 -9.14 -24.08 -28.83
CA ARG A 615 -9.71 -25.30 -29.45
C ARG A 615 -8.66 -26.13 -30.18
N GLY A 616 -7.40 -26.02 -29.77
CA GLY A 616 -6.28 -26.72 -30.40
C GLY A 616 -5.59 -25.87 -31.45
N PHE A 617 -5.35 -24.60 -31.11
CA PHE A 617 -4.65 -23.60 -31.95
C PHE A 617 -3.23 -24.03 -32.39
N GLU A 618 -2.73 -25.15 -31.86
CA GLU A 618 -1.43 -25.76 -32.17
C GLU A 618 -1.45 -26.70 -33.39
N VAL A 619 -2.56 -27.37 -33.71
CA VAL A 619 -2.54 -28.55 -34.62
C VAL A 619 -2.76 -28.15 -36.09
N THR A 620 -1.71 -27.65 -36.75
CA THR A 620 -1.62 -27.73 -38.22
C THR A 620 -1.08 -29.11 -38.62
N ASN A 621 -1.99 -29.99 -39.03
CA ASN A 621 -1.65 -31.23 -39.72
C ASN A 621 -1.10 -30.90 -41.12
N GLY A 622 0.20 -30.64 -41.26
CA GLY A 622 0.81 -30.51 -42.58
C GLY A 622 2.18 -29.83 -42.59
N SER A 623 3.22 -30.63 -42.83
CA SER A 623 4.56 -30.28 -43.37
C SER A 623 4.98 -28.80 -43.39
N ASP A 624 6.06 -28.54 -42.64
CA ASP A 624 6.99 -27.40 -42.72
C ASP A 624 6.62 -26.15 -41.88
N PRO A 625 7.29 -25.89 -40.74
CA PRO A 625 6.99 -24.77 -39.82
C PRO A 625 7.39 -23.38 -40.35
N ASP A 626 7.95 -23.28 -41.56
CA ASP A 626 8.54 -22.05 -42.10
C ASP A 626 7.63 -21.32 -43.11
N TYR A 627 6.48 -21.89 -43.51
CA TYR A 627 5.59 -21.32 -44.54
C TYR A 627 4.08 -21.61 -44.37
N GLY A 628 3.59 -21.84 -43.14
CA GLY A 628 2.14 -21.94 -42.89
C GLY A 628 1.47 -20.56 -42.93
N VAL A 629 0.43 -20.39 -43.75
CA VAL A 629 -0.41 -19.18 -43.71
C VAL A 629 -1.47 -19.35 -42.63
N HIS A 630 -1.46 -18.47 -41.62
CA HIS A 630 -2.45 -18.41 -40.55
C HIS A 630 -3.66 -17.59 -41.00
N GLU A 631 -4.81 -18.23 -41.17
CA GLU A 631 -6.06 -17.55 -41.55
C GLU A 631 -6.82 -17.09 -40.29
N ILE A 632 -6.91 -15.77 -40.10
CA ILE A 632 -7.56 -15.14 -38.94
C ILE A 632 -8.77 -14.35 -39.44
N ALA A 633 -9.92 -14.52 -38.79
CA ALA A 633 -11.11 -13.73 -39.04
C ALA A 633 -11.38 -12.74 -37.90
N MET A 634 -11.74 -11.51 -38.25
CA MET A 634 -12.23 -10.52 -37.31
C MET A 634 -13.63 -10.10 -37.71
N VAL A 635 -14.59 -10.25 -36.78
CA VAL A 635 -16.00 -9.87 -37.01
C VAL A 635 -16.24 -8.49 -36.46
N PHE A 636 -16.71 -7.57 -37.30
CA PHE A 636 -17.00 -6.19 -36.95
C PHE A 636 -18.48 -5.88 -37.17
N ILE A 637 -19.21 -5.49 -36.13
CA ILE A 637 -20.59 -5.01 -36.25
C ILE A 637 -20.66 -3.51 -35.95
N GLY A 638 -19.89 -3.05 -34.97
CA GLY A 638 -19.81 -1.66 -34.52
C GLY A 638 -19.78 -1.57 -32.99
N GLY A 639 -19.08 -0.56 -32.48
CA GLY A 639 -18.86 -0.33 -31.05
C GLY A 639 -17.39 -0.29 -30.64
N ALA A 640 -17.16 0.24 -29.43
CA ALA A 640 -15.83 0.40 -28.83
C ALA A 640 -15.03 -0.92 -28.74
N ASP A 641 -15.69 -2.01 -28.33
CA ASP A 641 -15.10 -3.34 -28.21
C ASP A 641 -14.64 -3.89 -29.58
N ASP A 642 -15.42 -3.69 -30.63
CA ASP A 642 -15.09 -4.12 -32.00
C ASP A 642 -13.92 -3.32 -32.57
N CYS A 643 -13.85 -2.01 -32.31
CA CYS A 643 -12.73 -1.16 -32.69
C CYS A 643 -11.42 -1.59 -31.99
N GLU A 644 -11.51 -1.99 -30.72
CA GLU A 644 -10.38 -2.51 -29.94
C GLU A 644 -9.92 -3.87 -30.46
N ALA A 645 -10.87 -4.78 -30.73
CA ALA A 645 -10.64 -6.06 -31.38
C ALA A 645 -9.96 -5.90 -32.75
N LEU A 646 -10.43 -4.94 -33.58
CA LEU A 646 -9.88 -4.65 -34.90
C LEU A 646 -8.43 -4.17 -34.78
N SER A 647 -8.14 -3.34 -33.79
CA SER A 647 -6.79 -2.83 -33.55
C SER A 647 -5.81 -3.93 -33.17
N TYR A 648 -6.27 -4.94 -32.42
CA TYR A 648 -5.47 -6.12 -32.10
C TYR A 648 -5.29 -7.05 -33.29
N ALA A 649 -6.36 -7.34 -34.03
CA ALA A 649 -6.33 -8.17 -35.24
C ALA A 649 -5.41 -7.54 -36.32
N TRP A 650 -5.52 -6.24 -36.53
CA TRP A 650 -4.65 -5.49 -37.44
C TRP A 650 -3.19 -5.54 -37.02
N ARG A 651 -2.90 -5.58 -35.72
CA ARG A 651 -1.52 -5.77 -35.25
C ARG A 651 -1.00 -7.16 -35.62
N MET A 652 -1.80 -8.21 -35.50
CA MET A 652 -1.42 -9.58 -35.89
C MET A 652 -1.10 -9.71 -37.37
N ALA A 653 -1.86 -9.01 -38.23
CA ALA A 653 -1.63 -8.99 -39.68
C ALA A 653 -0.26 -8.44 -40.09
N ARG A 654 0.47 -7.76 -39.19
CA ARG A 654 1.84 -7.30 -39.45
C ARG A 654 2.89 -8.42 -39.38
N LYS A 655 2.50 -9.61 -38.90
CA LYS A 655 3.39 -10.77 -38.91
C LYS A 655 3.34 -11.42 -40.29
N PRO A 656 4.49 -11.71 -40.92
CA PRO A 656 4.51 -12.42 -42.19
C PRO A 656 3.85 -13.79 -42.03
N GLY A 657 3.00 -14.17 -42.99
CA GLY A 657 2.25 -15.43 -42.96
C GLY A 657 0.90 -15.35 -42.25
N VAL A 658 0.44 -14.18 -41.80
CA VAL A 658 -0.92 -14.00 -41.27
C VAL A 658 -1.82 -13.40 -42.34
N LEU A 659 -2.89 -14.11 -42.72
CA LEU A 659 -3.97 -13.61 -43.58
C LEU A 659 -5.14 -13.17 -42.70
N LEU A 660 -5.40 -11.86 -42.65
CA LEU A 660 -6.51 -11.30 -41.87
C LEU A 660 -7.73 -11.04 -42.76
N THR A 661 -8.86 -11.66 -42.44
CA THR A 661 -10.16 -11.36 -43.06
C THR A 661 -11.03 -10.57 -42.09
N VAL A 662 -11.30 -9.30 -42.40
CA VAL A 662 -12.22 -8.45 -41.62
C VAL A 662 -13.61 -8.52 -42.24
N ILE A 663 -14.56 -9.02 -41.48
CA ILE A 663 -15.94 -9.27 -41.91
C ILE A 663 -16.84 -8.25 -41.21
N ARG A 664 -17.27 -7.24 -41.97
CA ARG A 664 -18.20 -6.23 -41.49
C ARG A 664 -19.65 -6.70 -41.69
N LEU A 665 -20.36 -6.90 -40.59
CA LEU A 665 -21.78 -7.25 -40.60
C LEU A 665 -22.60 -5.97 -40.51
N LEU A 666 -23.41 -5.71 -41.53
CA LEU A 666 -24.25 -4.52 -41.65
C LEU A 666 -25.72 -4.88 -41.44
N GLU A 667 -26.42 -4.08 -40.64
CA GLU A 667 -27.86 -4.24 -40.40
C GLU A 667 -28.68 -3.40 -41.40
N THR A 668 -29.85 -3.91 -41.81
CA THR A 668 -30.74 -3.22 -42.75
C THR A 668 -31.57 -2.12 -42.05
N ASP A 669 -31.01 -0.91 -41.99
CA ASP A 669 -31.60 0.43 -41.75
C ASP A 669 -32.82 0.54 -40.79
N SER A 670 -32.55 0.92 -39.53
CA SER A 670 -33.52 1.62 -38.67
C SER A 670 -33.14 3.10 -38.51
N ARG A 671 -34.10 4.03 -38.62
CA ARG A 671 -33.85 5.48 -38.81
C ARG A 671 -33.08 6.19 -37.67
N ASP A 672 -32.85 5.52 -36.54
CA ASP A 672 -32.19 6.07 -35.36
C ASP A 672 -30.66 5.84 -35.32
N GLN A 673 -30.09 5.02 -36.22
CA GLN A 673 -28.67 4.61 -36.25
C GLN A 673 -27.68 5.69 -36.78
N ARG A 674 -28.14 6.84 -37.27
CA ARG A 674 -27.24 7.82 -37.93
C ARG A 674 -26.26 8.56 -37.03
N LYS A 675 -26.41 8.49 -35.70
CA LYS A 675 -25.50 9.18 -34.74
C LYS A 675 -24.47 8.26 -34.07
N SER A 676 -24.74 6.95 -33.94
CA SER A 676 -23.76 5.97 -33.44
C SER A 676 -22.73 5.61 -34.52
N ASN A 677 -23.13 5.65 -35.79
CA ASN A 677 -22.31 5.19 -36.91
C ASN A 677 -21.13 6.11 -37.27
N GLU A 678 -21.07 7.37 -36.82
CA GLU A 678 -19.97 8.28 -37.18
C GLU A 678 -18.61 7.85 -36.58
N LEU A 679 -18.58 7.41 -35.31
CA LEU A 679 -17.34 6.93 -34.66
C LEU A 679 -16.95 5.51 -35.10
N ASP A 680 -17.94 4.66 -35.35
CA ASP A 680 -17.73 3.29 -35.85
C ASP A 680 -17.19 3.31 -37.29
N ASP A 681 -17.68 4.24 -38.12
CA ASP A 681 -17.17 4.46 -39.46
C ASP A 681 -15.75 5.01 -39.44
N ASP A 682 -15.35 5.83 -38.47
CA ASP A 682 -13.99 6.38 -38.40
C ASP A 682 -12.92 5.29 -38.22
N CYS A 683 -13.13 4.33 -37.32
CA CYS A 683 -12.16 3.25 -37.07
C CYS A 683 -11.99 2.34 -38.30
N ILE A 684 -13.09 1.93 -38.91
CA ILE A 684 -13.05 1.04 -40.08
C ILE A 684 -12.58 1.78 -41.34
N ASN A 685 -12.90 3.07 -41.48
CA ASN A 685 -12.39 3.89 -42.59
C ASN A 685 -10.87 4.08 -42.46
N GLU A 686 -10.36 4.33 -41.25
CA GLU A 686 -8.91 4.40 -41.03
C GLU A 686 -8.24 3.09 -41.41
N PHE A 687 -8.80 1.95 -41.00
CA PHE A 687 -8.34 0.63 -41.39
C PHE A 687 -8.30 0.48 -42.91
N ARG A 688 -9.43 0.69 -43.61
CA ARG A 688 -9.53 0.54 -45.08
C ARG A 688 -8.56 1.43 -45.84
N ILE A 689 -8.35 2.68 -45.38
CA ILE A 689 -7.43 3.62 -46.03
C ILE A 689 -5.98 3.13 -45.91
N GLN A 690 -5.60 2.58 -44.77
CA GLN A 690 -4.21 2.16 -44.52
C GLN A 690 -3.89 0.76 -45.05
N THR A 691 -4.90 -0.10 -45.23
CA THR A 691 -4.74 -1.49 -45.69
C THR A 691 -5.14 -1.72 -47.15
N SER A 692 -5.51 -0.67 -47.89
CA SER A 692 -6.03 -0.79 -49.27
C SER A 692 -5.13 -1.52 -50.27
N ASN A 693 -3.82 -1.62 -49.97
CA ASN A 693 -2.81 -2.21 -50.84
C ASN A 693 -2.13 -3.45 -50.22
N ASP A 694 -2.65 -3.98 -49.12
CA ASP A 694 -2.06 -5.14 -48.45
C ASP A 694 -2.70 -6.45 -48.97
N GLU A 695 -1.89 -7.32 -49.58
CA GLU A 695 -2.36 -8.59 -50.15
C GLU A 695 -2.74 -9.62 -49.06
N PHE A 696 -2.31 -9.40 -47.81
CA PHE A 696 -2.59 -10.27 -46.67
C PHE A 696 -3.80 -9.84 -45.84
N ILE A 697 -4.54 -8.82 -46.31
CA ILE A 697 -5.73 -8.31 -45.62
C ILE A 697 -6.92 -8.32 -46.58
N VAL A 698 -7.94 -9.10 -46.24
CA VAL A 698 -9.20 -9.20 -46.98
C VAL A 698 -10.30 -8.49 -46.19
N TYR A 699 -11.13 -7.71 -46.87
CA TYR A 699 -12.26 -7.02 -46.26
C TYR A 699 -13.55 -7.42 -46.97
N GLU A 700 -14.51 -7.96 -46.20
CA GLU A 700 -15.81 -8.42 -46.68
C GLU A 700 -16.95 -7.71 -45.94
N GLU A 701 -18.01 -7.33 -46.67
CA GLU A 701 -19.24 -6.79 -46.09
C GLU A 701 -20.38 -7.80 -46.31
N LYS A 702 -21.06 -8.20 -45.23
CA LYS A 702 -22.28 -9.02 -45.28
C LYS A 702 -23.44 -8.25 -44.69
N ILE A 703 -24.55 -8.19 -45.41
CA ILE A 703 -25.78 -7.52 -44.96
C ILE A 703 -26.68 -8.57 -44.32
N LEU A 704 -27.18 -8.29 -43.12
CA LEU A 704 -28.04 -9.18 -42.33
C LEU A 704 -29.41 -8.55 -42.10
N ASN A 705 -30.45 -9.36 -42.24
CA ASN A 705 -31.85 -8.96 -42.04
C ASN A 705 -32.40 -9.43 -40.69
N ASP A 706 -31.94 -10.57 -40.17
CA ASP A 706 -32.40 -11.16 -38.91
C ASP A 706 -31.26 -11.88 -38.15
N GLY A 707 -31.55 -12.31 -36.91
CA GLY A 707 -30.61 -13.03 -36.06
C GLY A 707 -30.31 -14.47 -36.50
N GLU A 708 -31.15 -15.09 -37.32
CA GLU A 708 -30.92 -16.44 -37.83
C GLU A 708 -29.95 -16.42 -39.03
N GLU A 709 -30.01 -15.41 -39.90
CA GLU A 709 -29.02 -15.11 -40.95
C GLU A 709 -27.63 -14.88 -40.34
N LEU A 710 -27.53 -14.26 -39.14
CA LEU A 710 -26.27 -14.12 -38.40
C LEU A 710 -25.69 -15.48 -38.02
N ILE A 711 -26.52 -16.38 -37.48
CA ILE A 711 -26.09 -17.73 -37.08
C ILE A 711 -25.66 -18.54 -38.31
N GLU A 712 -26.40 -18.46 -39.41
CA GLU A 712 -26.06 -19.14 -40.66
C GLU A 712 -24.74 -18.60 -41.24
N ALA A 713 -24.55 -17.28 -41.23
CA ALA A 713 -23.31 -16.65 -41.69
C ALA A 713 -22.09 -17.10 -40.86
N LEU A 714 -22.21 -17.15 -39.52
CA LEU A 714 -21.13 -17.60 -38.64
C LEU A 714 -20.80 -19.09 -38.87
N LYS A 715 -21.82 -19.95 -39.00
CA LYS A 715 -21.64 -21.38 -39.29
C LYS A 715 -20.96 -21.66 -40.63
N GLU A 716 -21.23 -20.84 -41.65
CA GLU A 716 -20.58 -20.95 -42.96
C GLU A 716 -19.05 -20.69 -42.88
N MET A 717 -18.60 -19.99 -41.83
CA MET A 717 -17.23 -19.50 -41.67
C MET A 717 -16.42 -20.31 -40.66
N GLU A 718 -17.09 -21.06 -39.78
CA GLU A 718 -16.57 -21.74 -38.59
C GLU A 718 -15.36 -22.68 -38.83
N ASN A 719 -15.19 -23.21 -40.06
CA ASN A 719 -14.10 -24.12 -40.42
C ASN A 719 -13.09 -23.52 -41.42
N LYS A 720 -13.21 -22.23 -41.75
CA LYS A 720 -12.27 -21.55 -42.67
C LYS A 720 -11.08 -20.96 -41.92
N PHE A 721 -11.29 -20.50 -40.69
CA PHE A 721 -10.30 -19.72 -39.95
C PHE A 721 -9.76 -20.48 -38.72
N GLU A 722 -8.49 -20.24 -38.38
CA GLU A 722 -7.85 -20.82 -37.19
C GLU A 722 -8.22 -20.05 -35.92
N LEU A 723 -8.42 -18.73 -36.04
CA LEU A 723 -8.76 -17.82 -34.95
C LEU A 723 -9.86 -16.84 -35.36
N PHE A 724 -10.90 -16.72 -34.53
CA PHE A 724 -11.87 -15.65 -34.59
C PHE A 724 -11.59 -14.59 -33.52
N ILE A 725 -11.59 -13.32 -33.90
CA ILE A 725 -11.47 -12.18 -32.99
C ILE A 725 -12.78 -11.38 -33.05
N VAL A 726 -13.43 -11.21 -31.91
CA VAL A 726 -14.74 -10.55 -31.80
C VAL A 726 -14.77 -9.59 -30.62
N GLY A 727 -15.52 -8.50 -30.71
CA GLY A 727 -15.79 -7.65 -29.54
C GLY A 727 -16.87 -8.26 -28.64
N ARG A 728 -16.79 -8.03 -27.32
CA ARG A 728 -17.78 -8.53 -26.35
C ARG A 728 -19.15 -7.85 -26.51
N ARG A 729 -19.15 -6.54 -26.77
CA ARG A 729 -20.34 -5.69 -27.02
C ARG A 729 -21.33 -5.66 -25.84
N ASP A 730 -20.80 -5.52 -24.63
CA ASP A 730 -21.60 -5.48 -23.40
C ASP A 730 -22.45 -4.19 -23.33
N GLY A 731 -23.79 -4.31 -23.31
CA GLY A 731 -24.72 -3.18 -23.21
C GLY A 731 -24.97 -2.39 -24.50
N VAL A 732 -24.57 -2.89 -25.68
CA VAL A 732 -24.89 -2.28 -26.98
C VAL A 732 -26.08 -3.02 -27.62
N ASP A 733 -27.26 -2.44 -27.49
CA ASP A 733 -28.49 -2.99 -28.06
C ASP A 733 -28.50 -2.75 -29.58
N SER A 734 -28.35 -3.82 -30.37
CA SER A 734 -28.72 -3.83 -31.78
C SER A 734 -29.98 -4.67 -31.95
N PRO A 735 -30.87 -4.35 -32.91
CA PRO A 735 -32.11 -5.10 -33.11
C PRO A 735 -31.83 -6.60 -33.33
N ILE A 736 -30.78 -6.94 -34.08
CA ILE A 736 -30.37 -8.33 -34.36
C ILE A 736 -29.83 -9.02 -33.10
N THR A 737 -29.05 -8.30 -32.28
CA THR A 737 -28.46 -8.88 -31.07
C THR A 737 -29.50 -9.01 -29.94
N SER A 738 -30.49 -8.12 -29.89
CA SER A 738 -31.51 -8.09 -28.84
C SER A 738 -32.42 -9.33 -28.83
N GLU A 739 -32.73 -9.91 -30.00
CA GLU A 739 -33.50 -11.15 -30.11
C GLU A 739 -32.72 -12.39 -29.65
N LEU A 740 -31.38 -12.30 -29.62
CA LEU A 740 -30.48 -13.40 -29.29
C LEU A 740 -29.97 -13.35 -27.84
N LEU A 741 -30.24 -12.27 -27.10
CA LEU A 741 -29.83 -12.11 -25.70
C LEU A 741 -30.38 -13.21 -24.77
N ASP A 742 -31.62 -13.66 -24.99
CA ASP A 742 -32.27 -14.72 -24.19
C ASP A 742 -31.68 -16.11 -24.42
N ARG A 743 -30.77 -16.28 -25.40
CA ARG A 743 -30.19 -17.56 -25.81
C ARG A 743 -28.71 -17.71 -25.41
N ILE A 744 -28.16 -16.80 -24.62
CA ILE A 744 -26.74 -16.82 -24.21
C ILE A 744 -26.53 -17.74 -23.01
N ASP A 745 -25.56 -18.64 -23.12
CA ASP A 745 -25.14 -19.51 -22.00
C ASP A 745 -24.05 -18.83 -21.14
N TYR A 746 -23.12 -18.08 -21.76
CA TYR A 746 -21.99 -17.45 -21.07
C TYR A 746 -21.89 -15.93 -21.29
N LEU A 747 -22.28 -15.15 -20.27
CA LEU A 747 -22.25 -13.67 -20.29
C LEU A 747 -20.84 -13.07 -20.48
N GLU A 748 -19.79 -13.80 -20.13
CA GLU A 748 -18.41 -13.34 -20.26
C GLU A 748 -17.95 -13.26 -21.73
N LEU A 749 -18.57 -14.02 -22.65
CA LEU A 749 -18.18 -14.07 -24.06
C LEU A 749 -18.96 -13.09 -24.96
N GLY A 750 -20.06 -12.52 -24.45
CA GLY A 750 -20.97 -11.74 -25.29
C GLY A 750 -21.66 -12.59 -26.36
N ILE A 751 -22.55 -11.97 -27.14
CA ILE A 751 -23.47 -12.71 -28.02
C ILE A 751 -22.74 -13.49 -29.12
N ILE A 752 -21.82 -12.83 -29.83
CA ILE A 752 -21.09 -13.47 -30.95
C ILE A 752 -20.11 -14.52 -30.42
N GLY A 753 -19.39 -14.20 -29.35
CA GLY A 753 -18.44 -15.11 -28.73
C GLY A 753 -19.13 -16.37 -28.22
N ASP A 754 -20.30 -16.23 -27.60
CA ASP A 754 -21.12 -17.35 -27.12
C ASP A 754 -21.67 -18.20 -28.27
N LEU A 755 -22.17 -17.59 -29.34
CA LEU A 755 -22.66 -18.32 -30.53
C LEU A 755 -21.54 -19.14 -31.21
N LEU A 756 -20.32 -18.60 -31.29
CA LEU A 756 -19.16 -19.32 -31.80
C LEU A 756 -18.70 -20.41 -30.83
N ALA A 757 -18.83 -20.17 -29.51
CA ALA A 757 -18.50 -21.14 -28.48
C ALA A 757 -19.53 -22.27 -28.34
N ALA A 758 -20.80 -22.04 -28.68
CA ALA A 758 -21.87 -23.04 -28.57
C ALA A 758 -21.76 -24.18 -29.58
N SER A 759 -20.98 -24.02 -30.65
CA SER A 759 -20.82 -25.07 -31.66
C SER A 759 -19.78 -26.12 -31.25
N ASP A 760 -20.26 -27.33 -30.96
CA ASP A 760 -19.44 -28.49 -30.57
C ASP A 760 -18.54 -29.02 -31.72
N SER A 761 -18.81 -28.62 -32.97
CA SER A 761 -18.06 -29.07 -34.15
C SER A 761 -16.92 -28.15 -34.58
N ALA A 762 -16.79 -26.95 -33.99
CA ALA A 762 -15.81 -25.97 -34.40
C ALA A 762 -14.40 -26.37 -33.97
N THR A 763 -13.42 -26.22 -34.87
CA THR A 763 -11.99 -26.34 -34.54
C THR A 763 -11.30 -24.98 -34.35
N SER A 764 -11.98 -23.87 -34.66
CA SER A 764 -11.42 -22.53 -34.58
C SER A 764 -11.33 -22.03 -33.14
N SER A 765 -10.18 -21.49 -32.73
CA SER A 765 -10.04 -20.79 -31.45
C SER A 765 -10.72 -19.42 -31.50
N ILE A 766 -11.10 -18.87 -30.35
CA ILE A 766 -11.88 -17.63 -30.27
C ILE A 766 -11.23 -16.68 -29.25
N LEU A 767 -11.11 -15.41 -29.61
CA LEU A 767 -10.71 -14.33 -28.72
C LEU A 767 -11.80 -13.27 -28.66
N VAL A 768 -12.40 -13.11 -27.49
CA VAL A 768 -13.40 -12.08 -27.21
C VAL A 768 -12.72 -10.89 -26.55
N VAL A 769 -12.82 -9.69 -27.10
CA VAL A 769 -12.15 -8.48 -26.59
C VAL A 769 -13.17 -7.48 -26.03
N LYS A 770 -12.90 -6.97 -24.83
CA LYS A 770 -13.60 -5.84 -24.20
C LYS A 770 -12.64 -4.66 -24.09
N GLN A 771 -13.06 -3.50 -24.58
CA GLN A 771 -12.28 -2.27 -24.46
C GLN A 771 -12.36 -1.72 -23.03
N PHE A 772 -11.25 -1.16 -22.54
CA PHE A 772 -11.28 -0.37 -21.31
C PHE A 772 -12.10 0.92 -21.50
N VAL A 773 -13.18 1.07 -20.72
CA VAL A 773 -13.98 2.29 -20.67
C VAL A 773 -13.64 3.08 -19.40
N ASN A 774 -13.10 4.28 -19.57
CA ASN A 774 -12.80 5.16 -18.44
C ASN A 774 -14.10 5.81 -17.94
N LEU A 775 -14.73 5.21 -16.92
CA LEU A 775 -15.98 5.72 -16.29
C LEU A 775 -15.90 7.18 -15.79
N ILE A 776 -14.69 7.73 -15.66
CA ILE A 776 -14.45 9.11 -15.22
C ILE A 776 -14.61 10.10 -16.38
N ASP A 777 -14.42 9.69 -17.63
CA ASP A 777 -14.37 10.62 -18.76
C ASP A 777 -15.73 11.26 -19.07
N ASN A 778 -16.86 10.56 -19.02
CA ASN A 778 -18.12 11.19 -19.45
C ASN A 778 -18.68 12.24 -18.48
N LYS A 779 -18.41 12.13 -17.16
CA LYS A 779 -18.94 13.09 -16.17
C LYS A 779 -17.97 14.23 -15.87
N VAL A 780 -16.67 13.92 -15.83
CA VAL A 780 -15.64 14.90 -15.49
C VAL A 780 -15.24 15.72 -16.71
N ILE A 781 -15.30 15.17 -17.93
CA ILE A 781 -15.08 15.96 -19.14
C ILE A 781 -16.28 16.89 -19.43
N GLU A 782 -17.53 16.48 -19.21
CA GLU A 782 -18.67 17.41 -19.31
C GLU A 782 -18.61 18.52 -18.24
N ASP A 783 -18.19 18.21 -17.01
CA ASP A 783 -18.00 19.21 -15.94
C ASP A 783 -16.74 20.08 -16.14
N LEU A 784 -15.64 19.58 -16.76
CA LEU A 784 -14.44 20.36 -17.03
C LEU A 784 -14.49 21.15 -18.35
N ILE A 785 -15.16 20.65 -19.39
CA ILE A 785 -15.31 21.38 -20.67
C ILE A 785 -16.32 22.55 -20.52
N GLY A 786 -17.15 22.54 -19.48
CA GLY A 786 -17.99 23.68 -19.10
C GLY A 786 -17.24 24.93 -18.62
N THR A 787 -15.94 24.84 -18.30
CA THR A 787 -15.16 26.01 -17.88
C THR A 787 -13.74 26.04 -18.46
N GLN A 788 -13.58 26.93 -19.43
CA GLN A 788 -12.36 27.73 -19.64
C GLN A 788 -11.11 27.01 -20.18
N TRP A 789 -11.17 26.39 -21.36
CA TRP A 789 -9.98 26.19 -22.23
C TRP A 789 -10.36 26.27 -23.72
N LEU A 790 -10.51 27.49 -24.24
CA LEU A 790 -10.62 27.74 -25.70
C LEU A 790 -9.73 28.91 -26.17
N SER A 791 -8.64 29.22 -25.46
CA SER A 791 -7.77 30.35 -25.85
C SER A 791 -6.25 30.10 -25.82
N MET A 792 -5.77 28.87 -25.67
CA MET A 792 -4.32 28.65 -25.47
C MET A 792 -3.68 27.50 -26.25
N ASP A 793 -4.16 27.20 -27.46
CA ASP A 793 -3.38 26.31 -28.35
C ASP A 793 -3.39 26.70 -29.84
N ARG A 794 -3.27 28.00 -30.12
CA ARG A 794 -3.05 28.49 -31.49
C ARG A 794 -2.07 29.67 -31.63
N SER A 795 -1.22 29.91 -30.62
CA SER A 795 -0.23 31.00 -30.65
C SER A 795 1.22 30.57 -30.44
N ALA A 796 1.52 29.27 -30.41
CA ALA A 796 2.88 28.75 -30.24
C ALA A 796 3.48 28.23 -31.56
N MET A 797 3.18 28.89 -32.69
CA MET A 797 3.79 28.56 -33.98
C MET A 797 3.70 29.76 -34.93
N ASN A 798 4.23 30.92 -34.52
CA ASN A 798 4.62 32.05 -35.38
C ASN A 798 4.92 33.27 -34.51
N PHE A 799 6.11 33.39 -33.91
CA PHE A 799 6.65 34.71 -33.53
C PHE A 799 8.18 34.66 -33.36
N GLY A 800 8.87 34.12 -34.35
CA GLY A 800 10.26 34.46 -34.63
C GLY A 800 10.31 35.68 -35.53
N SER A 801 10.92 36.77 -35.05
CA SER A 801 11.23 37.98 -35.82
C SER A 801 10.09 38.94 -36.17
N ARG A 802 9.88 39.97 -35.34
CA ARG A 802 9.76 41.38 -35.78
C ARG A 802 9.63 42.35 -34.59
N ARG A 803 10.65 43.22 -34.46
CA ARG A 803 10.62 44.66 -34.07
C ARG A 803 9.99 45.01 -32.71
N LEU A 804 10.67 45.55 -31.71
CA LEU A 804 11.63 46.68 -31.70
C LEU A 804 11.13 47.88 -32.52
N LEU A 805 10.09 48.56 -32.01
CA LEU A 805 9.78 50.00 -32.16
C LEU A 805 8.38 50.28 -31.58
N MET A 806 8.30 50.80 -30.36
CA MET A 806 7.61 52.06 -30.04
C MET A 806 7.60 52.26 -28.52
N ALA A 807 8.52 53.12 -28.11
CA ALA A 807 8.47 53.84 -26.85
C ALA A 807 7.25 54.78 -26.83
N THR A 808 6.75 55.05 -25.62
CA THR A 808 6.11 56.31 -25.21
C THR A 808 4.91 56.80 -26.04
N SER A 809 3.69 56.61 -25.54
CA SER A 809 2.73 57.72 -25.35
C SER A 809 1.53 57.27 -24.52
N ASN A 810 1.03 58.17 -23.68
CA ASN A 810 -0.35 58.24 -23.17
C ASN A 810 -0.71 57.51 -21.87
N THR A 811 0.08 57.79 -20.83
CA THR A 811 -0.49 58.22 -19.54
C THR A 811 -1.21 59.56 -19.72
N LEU A 812 -2.50 59.60 -20.09
CA LEU A 812 -3.32 60.83 -19.97
C LEU A 812 -4.84 60.71 -20.14
N TRP A 813 -5.45 59.51 -20.08
CA TRP A 813 -6.90 59.37 -20.36
C TRP A 813 -7.78 58.66 -19.32
N MET A 814 -7.24 58.19 -18.20
CA MET A 814 -8.06 57.51 -17.16
C MET A 814 -8.18 58.27 -15.83
N TYR A 815 -7.67 59.50 -15.75
CA TYR A 815 -7.78 60.34 -14.53
C TYR A 815 -8.78 61.51 -14.66
N SER A 816 -9.51 61.61 -15.79
CA SER A 816 -10.47 62.70 -16.05
C SER A 816 -11.94 62.29 -16.02
N GLU A 817 -12.28 60.99 -15.98
CA GLU A 817 -13.68 60.54 -16.02
C GLU A 817 -14.34 60.35 -14.65
N GLN A 818 -13.57 60.30 -13.57
CA GLN A 818 -14.11 60.05 -12.22
C GLN A 818 -14.40 61.34 -11.44
N LYS A 819 -14.07 62.52 -12.00
CA LYS A 819 -14.28 63.83 -11.37
C LYS A 819 -15.31 64.73 -12.08
N LEU A 820 -15.97 64.20 -13.12
CA LEU A 820 -17.01 64.89 -13.90
C LEU A 820 -18.43 64.34 -13.65
N LYS A 821 -18.58 63.24 -12.90
CA LYS A 821 -19.89 62.72 -12.46
C LYS A 821 -20.39 63.30 -11.12
N GLU A 822 -19.58 64.10 -10.44
CA GLU A 822 -19.93 64.72 -9.14
C GLU A 822 -20.37 66.20 -9.23
N MET A 823 -20.53 66.78 -10.43
CA MET A 823 -20.75 68.24 -10.53
C MET A 823 -22.01 68.74 -11.23
N HIS A 824 -22.90 67.92 -11.80
CA HIS A 824 -24.19 68.42 -12.33
C HIS A 824 -25.32 67.39 -12.24
N GLY A 825 -26.13 67.53 -11.19
CA GLY A 825 -27.43 66.88 -11.01
C GLY A 825 -28.24 67.66 -9.98
N VAL A 826 -28.88 68.73 -10.45
CA VAL A 826 -29.92 69.56 -9.81
C VAL A 826 -31.13 69.36 -10.73
N ASP A 827 -32.38 69.10 -10.34
CA ASP A 827 -33.24 69.74 -9.33
C ASP A 827 -34.56 68.94 -9.14
N GLU A 828 -35.41 69.42 -8.21
CA GLU A 828 -36.82 69.06 -7.88
C GLU A 828 -36.99 67.86 -6.93
N GLY A 829 -37.35 68.01 -5.64
CA GLY A 829 -38.55 68.65 -5.05
C GLY A 829 -39.53 67.51 -4.66
N ASP A 830 -40.15 67.37 -3.49
CA ASP A 830 -40.48 68.24 -2.35
C ASP A 830 -41.11 67.32 -1.24
N VAL A 831 -41.22 67.85 -0.02
CA VAL A 831 -42.12 67.45 1.11
C VAL A 831 -41.69 66.35 2.12
N ASP A 832 -41.07 66.83 3.21
CA ASP A 832 -41.56 66.92 4.62
C ASP A 832 -41.96 65.71 5.50
N ASP A 833 -41.74 65.96 6.81
CA ASP A 833 -42.08 65.23 8.03
C ASP A 833 -41.23 63.97 8.35
N GLY A 834 -40.57 63.80 9.50
CA GLY A 834 -40.69 64.46 10.81
C GLY A 834 -40.52 63.37 11.88
N ASP A 835 -39.70 63.65 12.90
CA ASP A 835 -39.47 62.89 14.15
C ASP A 835 -38.75 61.51 14.04
N GLY A 836 -37.81 61.14 14.90
CA GLY A 836 -37.38 61.65 16.20
C GLY A 836 -36.98 60.45 17.07
N ASP A 837 -35.78 60.51 17.66
CA ASP A 837 -35.20 59.63 18.70
C ASP A 837 -34.95 58.14 18.35
N GLY A 838 -33.83 57.52 18.73
CA GLY A 838 -32.90 57.81 19.81
C GLY A 838 -32.88 56.63 20.79
N ASN A 839 -31.67 56.13 21.07
CA ASN A 839 -31.28 55.01 21.97
C ASN A 839 -31.16 53.64 21.29
N GLY A 840 -30.08 52.88 21.45
CA GLY A 840 -29.02 52.97 22.45
C GLY A 840 -28.87 51.63 23.17
N VAL A 841 -27.77 50.95 22.88
CA VAL A 841 -26.96 50.12 23.81
C VAL A 841 -27.64 48.90 24.48
N ASN A 842 -27.21 47.71 24.04
CA ASN A 842 -26.68 46.55 24.80
C ASN A 842 -27.12 46.31 26.26
N PRO A 843 -27.29 45.03 26.65
CA PRO A 843 -26.17 44.08 26.77
C PRO A 843 -26.21 42.88 25.82
#